data_AF-A0A956AAA7-F1
#
_entry.id   AF-A0A956AAA7-F1
#
_cell.length_a   1.000
_cell.length_b   1.000
_cell.length_c   1.000
_cell.angle_alpha   90.00
_cell.angle_beta   90.00
_cell.angle_gamma   90.00
#
_symmetry.space_group_name_H-M   'P 1'
#
loop_
_entity.id
_entity.type
_entity.pdbx_description
1 polymer ?
#
loop_
_entity_poly.entity_id
_entity_poly.type
_entity_poly.pdbx_seq_one_letter_code
_entity_poly.pdbx_strand_id
1 'polypeptide(L)'
;MSRKIEVAQGFRFAGGHAGIKVQRKDVALIVSDRPATVVGVTTQNEMRAACAERTATLLPIQDGRAVIVNSGNANCLAGANEARHDERMAEAVARALGVDARQVFTASTGPIGVELQIERIEAVVPDLVADLAPNSDDAAEAILTTDKVAKQASRRIELPGGVVTLTAIAKGSGMIHPQMATMLAYLCTDAAGSADALQPLLLRAVEASFNQVSVDRDTSTNDAVLLFANGASGVAVDESCEPFVEALYSVCEELAKAIAADGEGATRLISVAVEGTADDAGARRLARAVVESNLFKSSVFGDASGWGRALASLGACASRLGLRIERHFLDLSVNGVDVLREGRPTAENPALVGPEATYRVRVGDGAGIGRAWGCDLSYDYVSINAVTKADPLETHSPGLKRRLLVEALSYIKRFHNRLAVIKYGGAAMVREDLKDAFAEDLVLLKAAGLLPVVVHGGGPEISATLERLGETPRFVDGIRVTDADNIKVVEMVLSGRVNTDVVTRIHIFGGQAIGLSGKDGGLLTARRIAVGGKDVGLVGEVTAVRTEILQMLLERDYIPVISPIGVDAKGTTYNINADTVAAEVAVALGAEKIIFLTDVPGVLDGDALISETSPVEMKRLIDSGVVRGGMLPKVNALLAAVARGVRSAHIIDGRVAHNLLAELFTETGVGTWIRARELSEDETAEWG
;
A
#
# COMPACT_ATOMS: atom_id res chain seq x y z
N MET A 1 -10.61 -9.98 12.00
CA MET A 1 -10.43 -10.28 13.43
C MET A 1 -9.08 -10.96 13.58
N SER A 2 -8.12 -10.34 14.27
CA SER A 2 -6.84 -10.99 14.59
C SER A 2 -7.13 -12.23 15.44
N ARG A 3 -6.65 -13.40 15.00
CA ARG A 3 -6.80 -14.66 15.72
C ARG A 3 -5.87 -14.59 16.93
N LYS A 4 -6.41 -14.77 18.14
CA LYS A 4 -5.60 -14.79 19.36
C LYS A 4 -4.61 -15.95 19.29
N ILE A 5 -3.31 -15.65 19.31
CA ILE A 5 -2.24 -16.65 19.36
C ILE A 5 -2.17 -17.24 20.77
N GLU A 6 -2.21 -18.57 20.87
CA GLU A 6 -1.96 -19.27 22.12
C GLU A 6 -0.47 -19.58 22.24
N VAL A 7 0.14 -19.17 23.34
CA VAL A 7 1.56 -19.39 23.63
C VAL A 7 1.74 -20.69 24.40
N ALA A 8 2.64 -21.55 23.91
CA ALA A 8 3.02 -22.79 24.56
C ALA A 8 3.56 -22.54 25.98
N GLN A 9 3.17 -23.40 26.92
CA GLN A 9 3.52 -23.22 28.33
C GLN A 9 5.04 -23.14 28.53
N GLY A 10 5.49 -22.21 29.37
CA GLY A 10 6.91 -22.01 29.66
C GLY A 10 7.72 -21.31 28.55
N PHE A 11 7.05 -20.68 27.57
CA PHE A 11 7.69 -19.77 26.61
C PHE A 11 7.29 -18.32 26.83
N ARG A 12 8.25 -17.42 26.65
CA ARG A 12 8.08 -15.97 26.68
C ARG A 12 8.81 -15.32 25.52
N PHE A 13 8.31 -14.18 25.09
CA PHE A 13 8.73 -13.45 23.91
C PHE A 13 8.88 -11.97 24.27
N ALA A 14 9.80 -11.29 23.60
CA ALA A 14 9.95 -9.84 23.65
C ALA A 14 10.42 -9.31 22.29
N GLY A 15 10.07 -8.07 21.99
CA GLY A 15 10.54 -7.34 20.81
C GLY A 15 10.91 -5.92 21.17
N GLY A 16 12.08 -5.47 20.72
CA GLY A 16 12.67 -4.19 21.10
C GLY A 16 13.30 -3.48 19.91
N HIS A 17 13.71 -2.23 20.15
CA HIS A 17 14.35 -1.38 19.16
C HIS A 17 15.79 -1.07 19.58
N ALA A 18 16.74 -1.79 19.00
CA ALA A 18 18.17 -1.52 19.10
C ALA A 18 18.62 -0.38 18.17
N GLY A 19 17.80 0.02 17.19
CA GLY A 19 18.14 1.07 16.24
C GLY A 19 18.98 0.59 15.05
N ILE A 20 18.91 -0.70 14.71
CA ILE A 20 19.42 -1.23 13.44
C ILE A 20 18.52 -0.71 12.29
N LYS A 21 17.20 -0.76 12.49
CA LYS A 21 16.21 -0.06 11.66
C LYS A 21 15.98 1.34 12.23
N VAL A 22 15.40 2.25 11.44
CA VAL A 22 15.27 3.67 11.84
C VAL A 22 14.18 3.90 12.90
N GLN A 23 13.03 3.23 12.80
CA GLN A 23 11.87 3.49 13.68
C GLN A 23 11.14 2.24 14.18
N ARG A 24 11.34 1.08 13.53
CA ARG A 24 10.62 -0.17 13.88
C ARG A 24 11.42 -1.01 14.85
N LYS A 25 10.74 -1.83 15.66
CA LYS A 25 11.38 -2.90 16.43
C LYS A 25 12.24 -3.77 15.52
N ASP A 26 13.42 -4.14 15.97
CA ASP A 26 14.46 -4.76 15.15
C ASP A 26 15.29 -5.82 15.88
N VAL A 27 14.96 -6.12 17.14
CA VAL A 27 15.50 -7.27 17.87
C VAL A 27 14.38 -8.00 18.58
N ALA A 28 14.28 -9.31 18.36
CA ALA A 28 13.36 -10.20 19.06
C ALA A 28 14.13 -11.14 19.98
N LEU A 29 13.50 -11.53 21.08
CA LEU A 29 14.00 -12.53 22.01
C LEU A 29 12.90 -13.54 22.31
N ILE A 30 13.19 -14.83 22.14
CA ILE A 30 12.30 -15.95 22.50
C ILE A 30 13.02 -16.77 23.57
N VAL A 31 12.37 -17.02 24.69
CA VAL A 31 12.95 -17.72 25.85
C VAL A 31 12.05 -18.86 26.29
N SER A 32 12.66 -20.01 26.53
CA SER A 32 12.09 -21.09 27.32
C SER A 32 12.50 -20.92 28.79
N ASP A 33 11.50 -20.95 29.68
CA ASP A 33 11.70 -20.88 31.13
C ASP A 33 12.39 -22.14 31.70
N ARG A 34 12.44 -23.21 30.90
CA ARG A 34 13.06 -24.49 31.23
C ARG A 34 14.05 -24.90 30.14
N PRO A 35 15.00 -25.81 30.41
CA PRO A 35 15.78 -26.46 29.36
C PRO A 35 14.84 -27.06 28.31
N ALA A 36 15.11 -26.77 27.04
CA ALA A 36 14.34 -27.27 25.91
C ALA A 36 15.23 -28.10 24.98
N THR A 37 14.69 -29.19 24.47
CA THR A 37 15.25 -29.86 23.30
C THR A 37 15.04 -28.95 22.10
N VAL A 38 16.11 -28.63 21.37
CA VAL A 38 16.06 -27.81 20.17
C VAL A 38 16.56 -28.62 18.98
N VAL A 39 15.69 -28.75 17.99
CA VAL A 39 15.97 -29.37 16.69
C VAL A 39 15.70 -28.34 15.60
N GLY A 40 16.29 -28.52 14.43
CA GLY A 40 16.16 -27.50 13.39
C GLY A 40 16.81 -27.86 12.08
N VAL A 41 16.67 -26.93 11.14
CA VAL A 41 17.35 -26.94 9.84
C VAL A 41 17.79 -25.51 9.52
N THR A 42 18.91 -25.39 8.80
CA THR A 42 19.45 -24.11 8.35
C THR A 42 19.62 -24.11 6.84
N THR A 43 19.79 -22.93 6.24
CA THR A 43 20.08 -22.78 4.82
C THR A 43 21.26 -23.66 4.37
N GLN A 44 21.18 -24.12 3.12
CA GLN A 44 22.26 -24.78 2.38
C GLN A 44 22.92 -23.87 1.35
N ASN A 45 22.59 -22.58 1.34
CA ASN A 45 23.33 -21.61 0.52
C ASN A 45 24.82 -21.68 0.91
N GLU A 46 25.74 -21.75 -0.04
CA GLU A 46 27.19 -21.84 0.25
C GLU A 46 27.77 -20.55 0.86
N MET A 47 27.09 -19.42 0.70
CA MET A 47 27.46 -18.13 1.30
C MET A 47 26.76 -17.94 2.66
N ARG A 48 26.89 -18.92 3.56
CA ARG A 48 26.15 -18.93 4.84
C ARG A 48 26.57 -17.76 5.72
N ALA A 49 25.58 -17.14 6.36
CA ALA A 49 25.83 -16.18 7.42
C ALA A 49 26.38 -16.89 8.67
N ALA A 50 27.20 -16.20 9.45
CA ALA A 50 27.81 -16.75 10.65
C ALA A 50 26.77 -17.26 11.68
N CYS A 51 25.60 -16.63 11.78
CA CYS A 51 24.50 -17.08 12.63
C CYS A 51 23.94 -18.45 12.22
N ALA A 52 23.86 -18.72 10.91
CA ALA A 52 23.39 -19.99 10.37
C ALA A 52 24.42 -21.10 10.58
N GLU A 53 25.72 -20.81 10.42
CA GLU A 53 26.80 -21.74 10.73
C GLU A 53 26.82 -22.10 12.21
N ARG A 54 26.81 -21.08 13.08
CA ARG A 54 26.77 -21.24 14.54
C ARG A 54 25.58 -22.10 14.95
N THR A 55 24.39 -21.78 14.45
CA THR A 55 23.17 -22.56 14.74
C THR A 55 23.33 -24.02 14.36
N ALA A 56 23.89 -24.31 13.18
CA ALA A 56 24.13 -25.69 12.75
C ALA A 56 25.14 -26.44 13.63
N THR A 57 26.14 -25.76 14.21
CA THR A 57 27.08 -26.41 15.16
C THR A 57 26.46 -26.75 16.51
N LEU A 58 25.41 -26.03 16.92
CA LEU A 58 24.72 -26.26 18.19
C LEU A 58 23.61 -27.31 18.08
N LEU A 59 23.05 -27.51 16.88
CA LEU A 59 21.94 -28.44 16.70
C LEU A 59 22.40 -29.90 16.53
N PRO A 60 21.66 -30.88 17.10
CA PRO A 60 20.61 -30.70 18.09
C PRO A 60 21.19 -30.48 19.50
N ILE A 61 20.43 -29.81 20.38
CA ILE A 61 20.80 -29.62 21.79
C ILE A 61 19.61 -29.98 22.71
N GLN A 62 19.88 -30.48 23.90
CA GLN A 62 18.86 -30.94 24.87
C GLN A 62 18.53 -29.89 25.93
N ASP A 63 19.42 -28.91 26.11
CA ASP A 63 19.33 -27.88 27.15
C ASP A 63 19.31 -26.47 26.56
N GLY A 64 18.76 -26.28 25.35
CA GLY A 64 18.58 -24.95 24.75
C GLY A 64 17.64 -24.07 25.60
N ARG A 65 17.86 -22.75 25.54
CA ARG A 65 17.14 -21.78 26.39
C ARG A 65 16.54 -20.61 25.64
N ALA A 66 17.19 -20.10 24.61
CA ALA A 66 16.71 -18.90 23.93
C ALA A 66 17.15 -18.82 22.46
N VAL A 67 16.47 -17.98 21.71
CA VAL A 67 16.96 -17.45 20.44
C VAL A 67 16.79 -15.93 20.43
N ILE A 68 17.85 -15.22 20.05
CA ILE A 68 17.83 -13.78 19.77
C ILE A 68 17.95 -13.55 18.28
N VAL A 69 17.10 -12.65 17.77
CA VAL A 69 16.95 -12.43 16.34
C VAL A 69 17.03 -10.94 16.05
N ASN A 70 17.97 -10.50 15.22
CA ASN A 70 17.99 -9.12 14.74
C ASN A 70 17.49 -9.01 13.29
N SER A 71 16.80 -7.91 12.98
CA SER A 71 16.37 -7.57 11.62
C SER A 71 16.92 -6.21 11.17
N GLY A 72 17.10 -6.05 9.86
CA GLY A 72 17.73 -4.87 9.26
C GLY A 72 19.24 -5.01 9.03
N ASN A 73 19.84 -6.14 9.37
CA ASN A 73 21.23 -6.50 9.03
C ASN A 73 21.38 -8.04 9.05
N ALA A 74 21.91 -8.63 7.98
CA ALA A 74 22.06 -10.09 7.87
C ALA A 74 23.29 -10.66 8.59
N ASN A 75 24.26 -9.84 8.99
CA ASN A 75 25.56 -10.29 9.50
C ASN A 75 26.17 -11.41 8.63
N CYS A 76 26.13 -11.19 7.31
CA CYS A 76 26.59 -12.14 6.31
C CYS A 76 27.59 -11.43 5.40
N LEU A 77 28.78 -12.01 5.24
CA LEU A 77 29.91 -11.37 4.55
C LEU A 77 30.21 -9.98 5.12
N ALA A 78 30.03 -9.82 6.44
CA ALA A 78 29.98 -8.55 7.15
C ALA A 78 31.36 -8.08 7.66
N GLY A 79 32.43 -8.77 7.28
CA GLY A 79 33.81 -8.46 7.63
C GLY A 79 34.42 -9.47 8.60
N ALA A 80 35.61 -9.17 9.12
CA ALA A 80 36.42 -10.11 9.90
C ALA A 80 35.80 -10.51 11.25
N ASN A 81 34.80 -9.76 11.74
CA ASN A 81 34.22 -9.93 13.07
C ASN A 81 32.83 -10.59 13.07
N GLU A 82 32.28 -10.99 11.93
CA GLU A 82 30.88 -11.46 11.83
C GLU A 82 30.55 -12.61 12.80
N ALA A 83 31.40 -13.64 12.88
CA ALA A 83 31.24 -14.75 13.82
C ALA A 83 31.36 -14.30 15.29
N ARG A 84 32.26 -13.35 15.57
CA ARG A 84 32.45 -12.79 16.91
C ARG A 84 31.23 -11.96 17.35
N HIS A 85 30.55 -11.29 16.42
CA HIS A 85 29.33 -10.56 16.71
C HIS A 85 28.18 -11.49 17.12
N ASP A 86 28.05 -12.64 16.46
CA ASP A 86 27.10 -13.69 16.87
C ASP A 86 27.42 -14.25 18.27
N GLU A 87 28.70 -14.53 18.57
CA GLU A 87 29.11 -14.94 19.92
C GLU A 87 28.73 -13.90 20.98
N ARG A 88 29.06 -12.63 20.74
CA ARG A 88 28.75 -11.52 21.65
C ARG A 88 27.25 -11.38 21.89
N MET A 89 26.43 -11.53 20.85
CA MET A 89 24.98 -11.49 20.95
C MET A 89 24.45 -12.60 21.87
N ALA A 90 24.93 -13.83 21.67
CA ALA A 90 24.58 -14.97 22.51
C ALA A 90 25.06 -14.77 23.96
N GLU A 91 26.30 -14.30 24.16
CA GLU A 91 26.87 -14.02 25.48
C GLU A 91 26.10 -12.94 26.25
N ALA A 92 25.63 -11.89 25.57
CA ALA A 92 24.86 -10.82 26.20
C ALA A 92 23.54 -11.36 26.77
N VAL A 93 22.80 -12.13 25.97
CA VAL A 93 21.55 -12.79 26.40
C VAL A 93 21.83 -13.81 27.48
N ALA A 94 22.90 -14.60 27.34
CA ALA A 94 23.28 -15.62 28.30
C ALA A 94 23.59 -15.02 29.69
N ARG A 95 24.34 -13.90 29.72
CA ARG A 95 24.59 -13.14 30.96
C ARG A 95 23.31 -12.60 31.57
N ALA A 96 22.41 -12.03 30.76
CA ALA A 96 21.16 -11.46 31.26
C ALA A 96 20.17 -12.52 31.79
N LEU A 97 20.18 -13.73 31.21
CA LEU A 97 19.33 -14.85 31.64
C LEU A 97 19.98 -15.77 32.68
N GLY A 98 21.29 -15.62 32.95
CA GLY A 98 22.05 -16.51 33.84
C GLY A 98 22.20 -17.93 33.29
N VAL A 99 22.45 -18.07 31.99
CA VAL A 99 22.61 -19.35 31.27
C VAL A 99 23.94 -19.41 30.52
N ASP A 100 24.28 -20.56 29.93
CA ASP A 100 25.45 -20.69 29.07
C ASP A 100 25.16 -20.16 27.65
N ALA A 101 26.13 -19.50 27.02
CA ALA A 101 26.00 -18.94 25.67
C ALA A 101 25.68 -20.01 24.61
N ARG A 102 26.10 -21.27 24.81
CA ARG A 102 25.74 -22.40 23.93
C ARG A 102 24.23 -22.71 23.94
N GLN A 103 23.52 -22.29 24.99
CA GLN A 103 22.07 -22.49 25.12
C GLN A 103 21.28 -21.37 24.42
N VAL A 104 21.96 -20.37 23.86
CA VAL A 104 21.35 -19.23 23.14
C VAL A 104 21.70 -19.34 21.66
N PHE A 105 20.67 -19.40 20.81
CA PHE A 105 20.77 -19.33 19.36
C PHE A 105 20.76 -17.88 18.89
N THR A 106 21.40 -17.60 17.75
CA THR A 106 21.39 -16.27 17.12
C THR A 106 20.88 -16.39 15.70
N ALA A 107 20.19 -15.35 15.24
CA ALA A 107 19.73 -15.25 13.87
C ALA A 107 19.67 -13.79 13.43
N SER A 108 19.96 -13.56 12.16
CA SER A 108 20.12 -12.22 11.58
C SER A 108 19.41 -12.18 10.23
N THR A 109 18.81 -11.05 9.88
CA THR A 109 18.18 -10.86 8.55
C THR A 109 18.24 -9.41 8.11
N GLY A 110 18.51 -9.16 6.82
CA GLY A 110 18.60 -7.82 6.25
C GLY A 110 19.64 -7.74 5.13
N PRO A 111 20.23 -6.56 4.89
CA PRO A 111 21.29 -6.40 3.91
C PRO A 111 22.53 -7.25 4.22
N ILE A 112 23.11 -7.85 3.18
CA ILE A 112 24.38 -8.60 3.18
C ILE A 112 25.54 -7.62 2.96
N GLY A 113 26.73 -7.91 3.48
CA GLY A 113 27.93 -7.09 3.27
C GLY A 113 28.00 -5.84 4.15
N VAL A 114 27.19 -5.77 5.21
CA VAL A 114 27.12 -4.64 6.13
C VAL A 114 27.52 -5.09 7.52
N GLU A 115 28.54 -4.46 8.09
CA GLU A 115 29.01 -4.78 9.44
C GLU A 115 27.90 -4.57 10.48
N LEU A 116 27.69 -5.58 11.34
CA LEU A 116 26.67 -5.54 12.38
C LEU A 116 27.09 -4.60 13.51
N GLN A 117 26.21 -3.68 13.89
CA GLN A 117 26.39 -2.77 15.02
C GLN A 117 26.03 -3.49 16.33
N ILE A 118 26.85 -4.45 16.73
CA ILE A 118 26.58 -5.39 17.83
C ILE A 118 26.37 -4.68 19.17
N GLU A 119 27.05 -3.57 19.44
CA GLU A 119 26.93 -2.81 20.69
C GLU A 119 25.49 -2.33 20.93
N ARG A 120 24.75 -2.03 19.85
CA ARG A 120 23.34 -1.62 19.93
C ARG A 120 22.45 -2.77 20.41
N ILE A 121 22.72 -3.99 19.94
CA ILE A 121 21.97 -5.17 20.34
C ILE A 121 22.29 -5.51 21.79
N GLU A 122 23.57 -5.51 22.18
CA GLU A 122 23.97 -5.76 23.57
C GLU A 122 23.32 -4.78 24.56
N ALA A 123 23.17 -3.51 24.17
CA ALA A 123 22.56 -2.48 24.99
C ALA A 123 21.06 -2.71 25.27
N VAL A 124 20.31 -3.29 24.32
CA VAL A 124 18.85 -3.51 24.47
C VAL A 124 18.51 -4.84 25.15
N VAL A 125 19.46 -5.77 25.26
CA VAL A 125 19.22 -7.10 25.86
C VAL A 125 18.63 -7.05 27.27
N PRO A 126 19.09 -6.21 28.22
CA PRO A 126 18.51 -6.13 29.55
C PRO A 126 17.02 -5.76 29.54
N ASP A 127 16.64 -4.80 28.70
CA ASP A 127 15.25 -4.35 28.54
C ASP A 127 14.40 -5.45 27.89
N LEU A 128 14.92 -6.12 26.85
CA LEU A 128 14.26 -7.29 26.24
C LEU A 128 13.96 -8.39 27.26
N VAL A 129 14.89 -8.68 28.16
CA VAL A 129 14.70 -9.70 29.20
C VAL A 129 13.65 -9.26 30.22
N ALA A 130 13.62 -7.97 30.58
CA ALA A 130 12.61 -7.41 31.48
C ALA A 130 11.20 -7.46 30.86
N ASP A 131 11.10 -7.29 29.54
CA ASP A 131 9.84 -7.23 28.80
C ASP A 131 9.30 -8.62 28.36
N LEU A 132 10.01 -9.71 28.68
CA LEU A 132 9.59 -11.08 28.33
C LEU A 132 8.19 -11.42 28.86
N ALA A 133 7.25 -11.63 27.94
CA ALA A 133 5.86 -11.94 28.23
C ALA A 133 5.38 -13.18 27.45
N PRO A 134 4.32 -13.88 27.91
CA PRO A 134 3.69 -14.96 27.14
C PRO A 134 2.81 -14.41 26.00
N ASN A 135 3.37 -13.53 25.17
CA ASN A 135 2.76 -12.97 23.96
C ASN A 135 3.83 -12.76 22.89
N SER A 136 3.66 -13.35 21.71
CA SER A 136 4.60 -13.30 20.59
C SER A 136 4.49 -12.08 19.67
N ASP A 137 3.50 -11.19 19.86
CA ASP A 137 3.24 -10.06 18.95
C ASP A 137 4.47 -9.18 18.69
N ASP A 138 5.14 -8.75 19.76
CA ASP A 138 6.29 -7.85 19.66
C ASP A 138 7.51 -8.52 19.03
N ALA A 139 7.74 -9.80 19.34
CA ALA A 139 8.79 -10.59 18.72
C ALA A 139 8.50 -10.80 17.23
N ALA A 140 7.25 -11.07 16.86
CA ALA A 140 6.84 -11.26 15.47
C ALA A 140 6.98 -9.96 14.64
N GLU A 141 6.71 -8.79 15.22
CA GLU A 141 6.96 -7.49 14.60
C GLU A 141 8.48 -7.22 14.44
N ALA A 142 9.26 -7.55 15.47
CA ALA A 142 10.68 -7.23 15.51
C ALA A 142 11.52 -8.00 14.48
N ILE A 143 11.10 -9.19 14.04
CA ILE A 143 11.83 -9.99 13.04
C ILE A 143 11.56 -9.57 11.58
N LEU A 144 10.60 -8.68 11.32
CA LEU A 144 10.20 -8.29 9.96
C LEU A 144 11.26 -7.43 9.24
N THR A 145 11.36 -7.57 7.91
CA THR A 145 12.15 -6.67 7.05
C THR A 145 11.26 -5.94 6.04
N THR A 146 11.06 -6.55 4.88
CA THR A 146 10.25 -6.06 3.76
C THR A 146 8.82 -6.60 3.83
N ASP A 147 8.54 -7.46 4.81
CA ASP A 147 7.22 -7.98 5.15
C ASP A 147 6.22 -6.84 5.40
N LYS A 148 4.97 -7.00 4.94
CA LYS A 148 3.88 -6.04 5.23
C LYS A 148 3.17 -6.40 6.53
N VAL A 149 3.15 -7.69 6.90
CA VAL A 149 2.43 -8.20 8.08
C VAL A 149 3.24 -9.20 8.89
N ALA A 150 3.00 -9.21 10.21
CA ALA A 150 3.51 -10.22 11.12
C ALA A 150 2.84 -11.59 10.87
N LYS A 151 3.63 -12.66 10.88
CA LYS A 151 3.17 -14.03 10.55
C LYS A 151 3.30 -14.90 11.79
N GLN A 152 2.16 -15.31 12.35
CA GLN A 152 2.08 -16.06 13.59
C GLN A 152 1.01 -17.15 13.46
N ALA A 153 1.22 -18.30 14.09
CA ALA A 153 0.25 -19.38 14.13
C ALA A 153 0.37 -20.19 15.43
N SER A 154 -0.74 -20.75 15.91
CA SER A 154 -0.75 -21.67 17.04
C SER A 154 -1.74 -22.82 16.83
N ARG A 155 -1.47 -23.96 17.48
CA ARG A 155 -2.36 -25.14 17.50
C ARG A 155 -2.35 -25.79 18.88
N ARG A 156 -3.52 -26.22 19.34
CA ARG A 156 -3.64 -27.17 20.45
C ARG A 156 -3.82 -28.56 19.87
N ILE A 157 -3.21 -29.55 20.51
CA ILE A 157 -3.19 -30.94 20.06
C ILE A 157 -3.60 -31.80 21.23
N GLU A 158 -4.62 -32.61 21.04
CA GLU A 158 -5.03 -33.62 22.01
C GLU A 158 -4.22 -34.89 21.77
N LEU A 159 -3.40 -35.28 22.75
CA LEU A 159 -2.59 -36.49 22.73
C LEU A 159 -3.02 -37.42 23.88
N PRO A 160 -2.69 -38.73 23.85
CA PRO A 160 -3.06 -39.67 24.90
C PRO A 160 -2.64 -39.27 26.33
N GLY A 161 -1.58 -38.46 26.46
CA GLY A 161 -1.07 -37.96 27.74
C GLY A 161 -1.62 -36.60 28.20
N GLY A 162 -2.40 -35.90 27.36
CA GLY A 162 -2.90 -34.57 27.65
C GLY A 162 -2.89 -33.64 26.44
N VAL A 163 -3.07 -32.34 26.70
CA VAL A 163 -3.08 -31.32 25.64
C VAL A 163 -1.71 -30.67 25.56
N VAL A 164 -1.18 -30.57 24.35
CA VAL A 164 0.04 -29.81 24.04
C VAL A 164 -0.29 -28.62 23.14
N THR A 165 0.54 -27.61 23.18
CA THR A 165 0.42 -26.37 22.41
C THR A 165 1.63 -26.22 21.50
N LEU A 166 1.38 -25.81 20.26
CA LEU A 166 2.37 -25.30 19.32
C LEU A 166 2.14 -23.81 19.12
N THR A 167 3.22 -23.04 19.15
CA THR A 167 3.24 -21.61 18.83
C THR A 167 4.38 -21.36 17.86
N ALA A 168 4.13 -20.57 16.82
CA ALA A 168 5.15 -20.27 15.82
C ALA A 168 5.05 -18.83 15.34
N ILE A 169 6.23 -18.24 15.10
CA ILE A 169 6.38 -16.99 14.35
C ILE A 169 7.32 -17.23 13.17
N ALA A 170 7.06 -16.53 12.06
CA ALA A 170 7.93 -16.57 10.88
C ALA A 170 8.03 -15.19 10.22
N LYS A 171 9.04 -15.03 9.38
CA LYS A 171 9.21 -13.84 8.53
C LYS A 171 9.77 -14.23 7.17
N GLY A 172 9.49 -13.44 6.15
CA GLY A 172 9.91 -13.67 4.78
C GLY A 172 8.90 -13.08 3.79
N SER A 173 9.42 -12.41 2.77
CA SER A 173 8.65 -11.75 1.71
C SER A 173 9.45 -11.63 0.41
N GLY A 174 10.78 -11.48 0.50
CA GLY A 174 11.73 -11.58 -0.61
C GLY A 174 12.93 -12.44 -0.23
N MET A 175 13.65 -12.90 -1.24
CA MET A 175 14.65 -13.97 -1.16
C MET A 175 14.04 -15.23 -0.52
N ILE A 176 12.98 -15.76 -1.13
CA ILE A 176 12.21 -16.91 -0.63
C ILE A 176 12.18 -18.05 -1.65
N HIS A 177 12.99 -19.09 -1.37
CA HIS A 177 13.02 -20.34 -2.11
C HIS A 177 13.62 -21.52 -1.30
N PRO A 178 12.94 -22.02 -0.25
CA PRO A 178 13.52 -22.97 0.71
C PRO A 178 14.10 -24.23 0.07
N GLN A 179 15.40 -24.42 0.27
CA GLN A 179 16.12 -25.68 0.08
C GLN A 179 16.78 -26.05 1.40
N MET A 180 15.97 -26.61 2.29
CA MET A 180 16.25 -26.92 3.70
C MET A 180 16.30 -25.73 4.68
N ALA A 181 16.23 -24.48 4.21
CA ALA A 181 15.40 -23.39 4.78
C ALA A 181 15.50 -22.14 3.88
N THR A 182 14.40 -21.40 3.67
CA THR A 182 14.39 -20.05 3.08
C THR A 182 13.36 -19.11 3.70
N MET A 183 13.70 -18.67 4.91
CA MET A 183 12.98 -17.76 5.80
C MET A 183 13.53 -17.96 7.23
N LEU A 184 13.09 -17.15 8.20
CA LEU A 184 13.28 -17.46 9.62
C LEU A 184 11.95 -17.90 10.20
N ALA A 185 11.91 -19.08 10.83
CA ALA A 185 10.77 -19.58 11.58
C ALA A 185 11.19 -20.18 12.92
N TYR A 186 10.46 -19.81 13.97
CA TYR A 186 10.71 -20.27 15.33
C TYR A 186 9.42 -20.88 15.88
N LEU A 187 9.48 -22.18 16.14
CA LEU A 187 8.39 -22.98 16.68
C LEU A 187 8.70 -23.34 18.14
N CYS A 188 7.68 -23.27 18.98
CA CYS A 188 7.76 -23.55 20.41
C CYS A 188 6.66 -24.54 20.78
N THR A 189 6.99 -25.55 21.58
CA THR A 189 6.02 -26.51 22.13
C THR A 189 6.27 -26.84 23.59
N ASP A 190 5.18 -26.98 24.33
CA ASP A 190 5.21 -27.47 25.71
C ASP A 190 5.26 -29.00 25.81
N ALA A 191 5.30 -29.73 24.68
CA ALA A 191 5.57 -31.16 24.65
C ALA A 191 7.02 -31.49 25.04
N ALA A 192 7.23 -32.70 25.56
CA ALA A 192 8.55 -33.27 25.83
C ALA A 192 8.94 -34.22 24.70
N GLY A 193 10.16 -34.11 24.17
CA GLY A 193 10.66 -35.01 23.14
C GLY A 193 12.18 -35.00 23.08
N SER A 194 12.77 -36.14 22.73
CA SER A 194 14.21 -36.20 22.43
C SER A 194 14.49 -35.61 21.05
N ALA A 195 15.75 -35.26 20.78
CA ALA A 195 16.16 -34.78 19.46
C ALA A 195 15.87 -35.82 18.36
N ASP A 196 16.16 -37.10 18.64
CA ASP A 196 15.88 -38.21 17.72
C ASP A 196 14.39 -38.36 17.42
N ALA A 197 13.52 -38.06 18.40
CA ALA A 197 12.08 -38.05 18.18
C ALA A 197 11.61 -36.83 17.38
N LEU A 198 12.09 -35.63 17.72
CA LEU A 198 11.56 -34.36 17.18
C LEU A 198 12.11 -34.00 15.79
N GLN A 199 13.38 -34.30 15.52
CA GLN A 199 14.02 -33.92 14.26
C GLN A 199 13.32 -34.55 13.03
N PRO A 200 12.95 -35.85 13.00
CA PRO A 200 12.22 -36.43 11.88
C PRO A 200 10.83 -35.79 11.67
N LEU A 201 10.12 -35.47 12.75
CA LEU A 201 8.79 -34.82 12.68
C LEU A 201 8.89 -33.42 12.08
N LEU A 202 9.88 -32.64 12.53
CA LEU A 202 10.13 -31.32 11.98
C LEU A 202 10.49 -31.39 10.49
N LEU A 203 11.37 -32.31 10.11
CA LEU A 203 11.77 -32.49 8.71
C LEU A 203 10.58 -32.82 7.80
N ARG A 204 9.71 -33.75 8.20
CA ARG A 204 8.48 -34.08 7.47
C ARG A 204 7.60 -32.85 7.27
N ALA A 205 7.39 -32.08 8.34
CA ALA A 205 6.57 -30.87 8.27
C ALA A 205 7.20 -29.81 7.36
N VAL A 206 8.49 -29.50 7.52
CA VAL A 206 9.23 -28.51 6.71
C VAL A 206 9.27 -28.90 5.24
N GLU A 207 9.49 -30.19 4.93
CA GLU A 207 9.56 -30.68 3.55
C GLU A 207 8.24 -30.46 2.80
N ALA A 208 7.12 -30.68 3.47
CA ALA A 208 5.78 -30.52 2.89
C ALA A 208 5.24 -29.08 2.92
N SER A 209 5.88 -28.17 3.68
CA SER A 209 5.40 -26.78 3.89
C SER A 209 6.39 -25.73 3.37
N PHE A 210 7.34 -25.27 4.20
CA PHE A 210 8.29 -24.23 3.84
C PHE A 210 9.11 -24.61 2.59
N ASN A 211 9.55 -25.87 2.43
CA ASN A 211 10.23 -26.32 1.20
C ASN A 211 9.35 -26.32 -0.05
N GLN A 212 8.08 -25.95 0.06
CA GLN A 212 7.16 -25.82 -1.04
C GLN A 212 6.69 -24.38 -1.28
N VAL A 213 7.25 -23.37 -0.59
CA VAL A 213 7.02 -21.95 -0.93
C VAL A 213 8.10 -21.42 -1.87
N SER A 214 7.74 -20.58 -2.83
CA SER A 214 8.70 -19.80 -3.63
C SER A 214 8.13 -18.45 -4.04
N VAL A 215 8.84 -17.37 -3.71
CA VAL A 215 8.52 -16.02 -4.20
C VAL A 215 9.33 -15.74 -5.47
N ASP A 216 10.65 -15.80 -5.39
CA ASP A 216 11.58 -15.27 -6.40
C ASP A 216 12.63 -16.26 -6.90
N ARG A 217 12.70 -17.44 -6.26
CA ARG A 217 13.70 -18.51 -6.51
C ARG A 217 15.07 -18.26 -5.89
N ASP A 218 15.20 -17.25 -5.04
CA ASP A 218 16.48 -16.92 -4.40
C ASP A 218 16.52 -17.50 -2.97
N THR A 219 17.40 -18.48 -2.76
CA THR A 219 17.65 -19.09 -1.44
C THR A 219 18.51 -18.14 -0.60
N SER A 220 18.05 -17.76 0.59
CA SER A 220 18.76 -16.83 1.48
C SER A 220 19.97 -17.45 2.16
N THR A 221 20.87 -16.57 2.61
CA THR A 221 22.12 -16.90 3.30
C THR A 221 21.93 -17.14 4.80
N ASN A 222 20.74 -16.86 5.33
CA ASN A 222 20.51 -16.72 6.78
C ASN A 222 19.49 -17.69 7.37
N ASP A 223 18.87 -18.51 6.52
CA ASP A 223 17.61 -19.15 6.87
C ASP A 223 17.73 -20.21 7.94
N ALA A 224 16.69 -20.30 8.76
CA ALA A 224 16.60 -21.28 9.84
C ALA A 224 15.15 -21.59 10.21
N VAL A 225 14.85 -22.87 10.44
CA VAL A 225 13.66 -23.32 11.15
C VAL A 225 14.12 -23.97 12.44
N LEU A 226 13.68 -23.46 13.59
CA LEU A 226 14.00 -24.04 14.90
C LEU A 226 12.71 -24.47 15.61
N LEU A 227 12.72 -25.65 16.22
CA LEU A 227 11.66 -26.13 17.12
C LEU A 227 12.23 -26.32 18.53
N PHE A 228 11.69 -25.56 19.48
CA PHE A 228 12.00 -25.67 20.91
C PHE A 228 10.90 -26.48 21.60
N ALA A 229 11.27 -27.55 22.30
CA ALA A 229 10.36 -28.40 23.08
C ALA A 229 10.79 -28.46 24.54
N ASN A 230 10.01 -27.85 25.44
CA ASN A 230 10.42 -27.64 26.85
C ASN A 230 9.76 -28.58 27.86
N GLY A 231 8.82 -29.44 27.42
CA GLY A 231 8.15 -30.42 28.28
C GLY A 231 7.25 -29.87 29.38
N ALA A 232 6.86 -28.59 29.35
CA ALA A 232 6.03 -27.99 30.40
C ALA A 232 4.64 -28.63 30.55
N SER A 233 4.08 -29.19 29.48
CA SER A 233 2.80 -29.92 29.50
C SER A 233 2.88 -31.27 30.23
N GLY A 234 4.08 -31.83 30.37
CA GLY A 234 4.30 -33.20 30.86
C GLY A 234 3.95 -34.30 29.85
N VAL A 235 3.52 -33.95 28.63
CA VAL A 235 3.16 -34.90 27.57
C VAL A 235 4.38 -35.20 26.69
N ALA A 236 4.70 -36.47 26.51
CA ALA A 236 5.80 -36.90 25.64
C ALA A 236 5.33 -37.12 24.19
N VAL A 237 6.20 -36.80 23.24
CA VAL A 237 6.05 -37.12 21.81
C VAL A 237 7.24 -37.96 21.33
N ASP A 238 6.96 -38.92 20.45
CA ASP A 238 7.94 -39.74 19.76
C ASP A 238 7.86 -39.53 18.24
N GLU A 239 8.80 -40.14 17.49
CA GLU A 239 8.89 -40.03 16.03
C GLU A 239 7.67 -40.58 15.26
N SER A 240 6.76 -41.30 15.94
CA SER A 240 5.55 -41.89 15.36
C SER A 240 4.28 -41.09 15.67
N CYS A 241 4.41 -39.97 16.39
CA CYS A 241 3.28 -39.16 16.86
C CYS A 241 2.62 -38.37 15.70
N GLU A 242 1.78 -39.05 14.92
CA GLU A 242 1.16 -38.47 13.73
C GLU A 242 0.30 -37.21 14.01
N PRO A 243 -0.54 -37.15 15.08
CA PRO A 243 -1.28 -35.93 15.40
C PRO A 243 -0.38 -34.71 15.65
N PHE A 244 0.83 -34.94 16.18
CA PHE A 244 1.80 -33.88 16.39
C PHE A 244 2.43 -33.41 15.07
N VAL A 245 2.76 -34.33 14.17
CA VAL A 245 3.27 -34.01 12.83
C VAL A 245 2.23 -33.26 11.99
N GLU A 246 0.97 -33.69 12.02
CA GLU A 246 -0.13 -33.02 11.33
C GLU A 246 -0.31 -31.57 11.82
N ALA A 247 -0.18 -31.36 13.13
CA ALA A 247 -0.25 -30.02 13.71
C ALA A 247 0.96 -29.16 13.34
N LEU A 248 2.18 -29.71 13.38
CA LEU A 248 3.40 -29.05 12.89
C LEU A 248 3.23 -28.65 11.41
N TYR A 249 2.81 -29.59 10.57
CA TYR A 249 2.56 -29.34 9.17
C TYR A 249 1.50 -28.25 8.96
N SER A 250 0.38 -28.29 9.70
CA SER A 250 -0.67 -27.27 9.61
C SER A 250 -0.18 -25.86 9.98
N VAL A 251 0.63 -25.75 11.03
CA VAL A 251 1.26 -24.47 11.44
C VAL A 251 2.22 -23.98 10.36
N CYS A 252 3.11 -24.85 9.87
CA CYS A 252 4.07 -24.46 8.85
C CYS A 252 3.41 -24.15 7.50
N GLU A 253 2.36 -24.86 7.10
CA GLU A 253 1.58 -24.58 5.88
C GLU A 253 0.90 -23.21 5.98
N GLU A 254 0.29 -22.87 7.13
CA GLU A 254 -0.32 -21.56 7.35
C GLU A 254 0.71 -20.43 7.21
N LEU A 255 1.89 -20.59 7.82
CA LEU A 255 2.97 -19.62 7.72
C LEU A 255 3.58 -19.54 6.32
N ALA A 256 3.77 -20.67 5.63
CA ALA A 256 4.27 -20.71 4.25
C ALA A 256 3.32 -19.98 3.27
N LYS A 257 2.01 -20.18 3.42
CA LYS A 257 1.00 -19.42 2.66
C LYS A 257 1.04 -17.94 2.99
N ALA A 258 1.19 -17.57 4.26
CA ALA A 258 1.31 -16.18 4.66
C ALA A 258 2.57 -15.51 4.08
N ILE A 259 3.69 -16.23 4.00
CA ILE A 259 4.91 -15.78 3.33
C ILE A 259 4.67 -15.56 1.84
N ALA A 260 4.05 -16.51 1.16
CA ALA A 260 3.73 -16.40 -0.26
C ALA A 260 2.78 -15.23 -0.55
N ALA A 261 1.70 -15.09 0.24
CA ALA A 261 0.72 -14.02 0.08
C ALA A 261 1.31 -12.63 0.36
N ASP A 262 2.29 -12.55 1.27
CA ASP A 262 3.03 -11.34 1.61
C ASP A 262 4.33 -11.17 0.80
N GLY A 263 4.44 -11.85 -0.34
CA GLY A 263 5.58 -11.71 -1.23
C GLY A 263 5.79 -10.26 -1.65
N GLU A 264 7.04 -9.86 -1.90
CA GLU A 264 7.36 -8.49 -2.31
C GLU A 264 6.61 -8.11 -3.60
N GLY A 265 5.80 -7.04 -3.53
CA GLY A 265 4.94 -6.63 -4.63
C GLY A 265 3.83 -7.62 -5.00
N ALA A 266 3.64 -8.73 -4.28
CA ALA A 266 2.59 -9.69 -4.55
C ALA A 266 1.20 -9.05 -4.46
N THR A 267 0.35 -9.40 -5.42
CA THR A 267 -1.07 -9.03 -5.44
C THR A 267 -1.96 -10.23 -5.19
N ARG A 268 -1.47 -11.45 -5.44
CA ARG A 268 -2.25 -12.68 -5.33
C ARG A 268 -1.39 -13.86 -4.88
N LEU A 269 -1.92 -14.62 -3.90
CA LEU A 269 -1.40 -15.93 -3.53
C LEU A 269 -1.69 -16.95 -4.64
N ILE A 270 -0.72 -17.79 -4.95
CA ILE A 270 -0.86 -18.92 -5.87
C ILE A 270 -0.72 -20.21 -5.08
N SER A 271 -1.73 -21.07 -5.17
CA SER A 271 -1.73 -22.40 -4.56
C SER A 271 -1.83 -23.47 -5.65
N VAL A 272 -0.83 -24.33 -5.76
CA VAL A 272 -0.78 -25.42 -6.75
C VAL A 272 -0.80 -26.75 -6.02
N ALA A 273 -1.73 -27.64 -6.40
CA ALA A 273 -1.76 -29.04 -6.00
C ALA A 273 -1.54 -29.93 -7.23
N VAL A 274 -0.66 -30.92 -7.10
CA VAL A 274 -0.41 -31.96 -8.10
C VAL A 274 -0.73 -33.33 -7.51
N GLU A 275 -1.46 -34.15 -8.25
CA GLU A 275 -1.91 -35.49 -7.88
C GLU A 275 -1.54 -36.49 -8.97
N GLY A 276 -1.39 -37.77 -8.60
CA GLY A 276 -1.28 -38.86 -9.58
C GLY A 276 0.15 -39.29 -9.90
N THR A 277 1.15 -38.82 -9.14
CA THR A 277 2.53 -39.35 -9.23
C THR A 277 2.69 -40.62 -8.41
N ALA A 278 3.81 -41.33 -8.58
CA ALA A 278 4.09 -42.54 -7.80
C ALA A 278 4.22 -42.26 -6.29
N ASP A 279 4.79 -41.10 -5.93
CA ASP A 279 5.02 -40.65 -4.56
C ASP A 279 4.80 -39.13 -4.40
N ASP A 280 4.69 -38.68 -3.16
CA ASP A 280 4.48 -37.25 -2.84
C ASP A 280 5.70 -36.40 -3.22
N ALA A 281 6.90 -36.96 -3.21
CA ALA A 281 8.13 -36.24 -3.54
C ALA A 281 8.11 -35.77 -5.01
N GLY A 282 7.69 -36.64 -5.94
CA GLY A 282 7.46 -36.30 -7.33
C GLY A 282 6.40 -35.22 -7.48
N ALA A 283 5.25 -35.37 -6.83
CA ALA A 283 4.17 -34.37 -6.91
C ALA A 283 4.59 -33.01 -6.36
N ARG A 284 5.30 -32.96 -5.21
CA ARG A 284 5.83 -31.72 -4.62
C ARG A 284 6.75 -31.00 -5.60
N ARG A 285 7.69 -31.72 -6.23
CA ARG A 285 8.61 -31.12 -7.22
C ARG A 285 7.89 -30.60 -8.47
N LEU A 286 6.80 -31.25 -8.89
CA LEU A 286 5.97 -30.76 -9.99
C LEU A 286 5.18 -29.51 -9.59
N ALA A 287 4.54 -29.51 -8.42
CA ALA A 287 3.79 -28.36 -7.92
C ALA A 287 4.71 -27.14 -7.75
N ARG A 288 5.88 -27.34 -7.14
CA ARG A 288 6.87 -26.30 -6.91
C ARG A 288 7.37 -25.68 -8.22
N ALA A 289 7.63 -26.50 -9.24
CA ALA A 289 8.05 -26.00 -10.56
C ALA A 289 7.00 -25.08 -11.23
N VAL A 290 5.71 -25.26 -10.95
CA VAL A 290 4.66 -24.37 -11.45
C VAL A 290 4.78 -22.99 -10.78
N VAL A 291 4.77 -22.94 -9.45
CA VAL A 291 4.83 -21.66 -8.70
C VAL A 291 6.14 -20.91 -8.91
N GLU A 292 7.20 -21.62 -9.27
CA GLU A 292 8.47 -21.01 -9.65
C GLU A 292 8.38 -20.26 -11.00
N SER A 293 7.53 -20.64 -11.95
CA SER A 293 7.59 -20.15 -13.34
C SER A 293 7.27 -18.66 -13.50
N ASN A 294 8.26 -17.84 -13.88
CA ASN A 294 8.06 -16.41 -14.14
C ASN A 294 6.98 -16.14 -15.20
N LEU A 295 6.95 -16.93 -16.29
CA LEU A 295 5.90 -16.80 -17.31
C LEU A 295 4.51 -17.02 -16.71
N PHE A 296 4.36 -18.02 -15.85
CA PHE A 296 3.09 -18.31 -15.19
C PHE A 296 2.73 -17.23 -14.15
N LYS A 297 3.66 -16.86 -13.28
CA LYS A 297 3.49 -15.78 -12.29
C LYS A 297 3.06 -14.47 -12.94
N SER A 298 3.67 -14.08 -14.07
CA SER A 298 3.29 -12.87 -14.81
C SER A 298 1.91 -12.97 -15.48
N SER A 299 1.47 -14.17 -15.90
CA SER A 299 0.08 -14.31 -16.39
C SER A 299 -0.95 -14.14 -15.28
N VAL A 300 -0.66 -14.67 -14.09
CA VAL A 300 -1.54 -14.53 -12.92
C VAL A 300 -1.65 -13.07 -12.47
N PHE A 301 -0.54 -12.31 -12.53
CA PHE A 301 -0.57 -10.86 -12.28
C PHE A 301 -1.48 -10.11 -13.26
N GLY A 302 -1.44 -10.47 -14.55
CA GLY A 302 -2.31 -9.90 -15.57
C GLY A 302 -3.73 -10.49 -15.62
N ASP A 303 -4.21 -11.08 -14.52
CA ASP A 303 -5.53 -11.72 -14.36
C ASP A 303 -5.87 -12.81 -15.40
N ALA A 304 -4.86 -13.36 -16.07
CA ALA A 304 -5.02 -14.50 -16.95
C ALA A 304 -4.79 -15.80 -16.18
N SER A 305 -5.67 -16.79 -16.37
CA SER A 305 -5.57 -18.11 -15.73
C SER A 305 -4.21 -18.78 -15.89
N GLY A 306 -3.49 -18.52 -16.99
CA GLY A 306 -2.10 -18.96 -17.17
C GLY A 306 -1.92 -20.48 -17.25
N TRP A 307 -3.02 -21.24 -17.37
CA TRP A 307 -3.06 -22.69 -17.22
C TRP A 307 -2.12 -23.43 -18.20
N GLY A 308 -2.00 -22.93 -19.44
CA GLY A 308 -1.06 -23.49 -20.42
C GLY A 308 0.41 -23.30 -20.02
N ARG A 309 0.75 -22.17 -19.39
CA ARG A 309 2.10 -21.88 -18.87
C ARG A 309 2.42 -22.72 -17.64
N ALA A 310 1.41 -22.99 -16.80
CA ALA A 310 1.53 -23.93 -15.69
C ALA A 310 1.87 -25.34 -16.20
N LEU A 311 1.11 -25.87 -17.16
CA LEU A 311 1.38 -27.17 -17.78
C LEU A 311 2.75 -27.24 -18.47
N ALA A 312 3.17 -26.15 -19.12
CA ALA A 312 4.50 -26.10 -19.74
C ALA A 312 5.62 -26.24 -18.70
N SER A 313 5.53 -25.54 -17.56
CA SER A 313 6.52 -25.67 -16.48
C SER A 313 6.49 -27.06 -15.84
N LEU A 314 5.29 -27.57 -15.58
CA LEU A 314 5.09 -28.91 -15.03
C LEU A 314 5.69 -29.99 -15.94
N GLY A 315 5.42 -29.93 -17.25
CA GLY A 315 5.97 -30.86 -18.24
C GLY A 315 7.50 -30.80 -18.33
N ALA A 316 8.08 -29.59 -18.29
CA ALA A 316 9.54 -29.42 -18.27
C ALA A 316 10.18 -29.99 -16.98
N CYS A 317 9.50 -29.86 -15.84
CA CYS A 317 9.93 -30.50 -14.59
C CYS A 317 9.83 -32.02 -14.68
N ALA A 318 8.69 -32.56 -15.11
CA ALA A 318 8.48 -34.00 -15.27
C ALA A 318 9.56 -34.64 -16.17
N SER A 319 9.91 -33.99 -17.28
CA SER A 319 10.99 -34.46 -18.15
C SER A 319 12.35 -34.52 -17.45
N ARG A 320 12.70 -33.55 -16.60
CA ARG A 320 13.95 -33.57 -15.82
C ARG A 320 13.94 -34.65 -14.74
N LEU A 321 12.75 -35.01 -14.25
CA LEU A 321 12.53 -36.04 -13.25
C LEU A 321 12.47 -37.46 -13.81
N GLY A 322 12.40 -37.61 -15.13
CA GLY A 322 12.08 -38.90 -15.76
C GLY A 322 10.64 -39.36 -15.49
N LEU A 323 9.74 -38.46 -15.09
CA LEU A 323 8.32 -38.75 -14.88
C LEU A 323 7.57 -38.63 -16.21
N ARG A 324 6.81 -39.67 -16.55
CA ARG A 324 5.94 -39.67 -17.72
C ARG A 324 4.55 -39.17 -17.32
N ILE A 325 4.07 -38.14 -18.01
CA ILE A 325 2.69 -37.66 -17.88
C ILE A 325 1.86 -38.30 -18.97
N GLU A 326 0.86 -39.06 -18.56
CA GLU A 326 -0.07 -39.71 -19.48
C GLU A 326 -1.26 -38.79 -19.74
N ARG A 327 -1.43 -38.37 -21.00
CA ARG A 327 -2.42 -37.35 -21.36
C ARG A 327 -3.85 -37.70 -20.95
N HIS A 328 -4.21 -38.99 -20.94
CA HIS A 328 -5.56 -39.41 -20.56
C HIS A 328 -5.88 -39.19 -19.07
N PHE A 329 -4.88 -39.12 -18.20
CA PHE A 329 -5.06 -38.77 -16.78
C PHE A 329 -4.90 -37.26 -16.51
N LEU A 330 -4.57 -36.46 -17.53
CA LEU A 330 -4.22 -35.06 -17.35
C LEU A 330 -5.46 -34.18 -17.20
N ASP A 331 -5.80 -33.85 -15.96
CA ASP A 331 -6.87 -32.91 -15.61
C ASP A 331 -6.27 -31.66 -14.97
N LEU A 332 -6.88 -30.51 -15.24
CA LEU A 332 -6.48 -29.23 -14.64
C LEU A 332 -7.73 -28.40 -14.33
N SER A 333 -7.83 -27.98 -13.07
CA SER A 333 -8.82 -27.00 -12.63
C SER A 333 -8.15 -25.74 -12.10
N VAL A 334 -8.78 -24.60 -12.35
CA VAL A 334 -8.40 -23.28 -11.84
C VAL A 334 -9.59 -22.72 -11.07
N ASN A 335 -9.42 -22.40 -9.78
CA ASN A 335 -10.51 -21.96 -8.90
C ASN A 335 -11.72 -22.91 -8.91
N GLY A 336 -11.46 -24.22 -9.02
CA GLY A 336 -12.50 -25.26 -9.07
C GLY A 336 -13.20 -25.41 -10.42
N VAL A 337 -12.82 -24.62 -11.43
CA VAL A 337 -13.35 -24.73 -12.81
C VAL A 337 -12.37 -25.52 -13.66
N ASP A 338 -12.84 -26.59 -14.29
CA ASP A 338 -12.00 -27.44 -15.14
C ASP A 338 -11.70 -26.78 -16.48
N VAL A 339 -10.41 -26.53 -16.73
CA VAL A 339 -9.88 -25.96 -17.99
C VAL A 339 -9.28 -27.04 -18.90
N LEU A 340 -8.97 -28.20 -18.33
CA LEU A 340 -8.48 -29.37 -19.06
C LEU A 340 -9.06 -30.64 -18.44
N ARG A 341 -9.55 -31.55 -19.29
CA ARG A 341 -9.97 -32.91 -18.88
C ARG A 341 -9.43 -33.95 -19.84
N GLU A 342 -8.85 -35.03 -19.31
CA GLU A 342 -8.22 -36.12 -20.06
C GLU A 342 -7.28 -35.60 -21.18
N GLY A 343 -6.53 -34.54 -20.88
CA GLY A 343 -5.57 -33.92 -21.79
C GLY A 343 -6.18 -33.04 -22.89
N ARG A 344 -7.48 -32.75 -22.82
CA ARG A 344 -8.21 -31.90 -23.78
C ARG A 344 -8.70 -30.61 -23.12
N PRO A 345 -8.56 -29.44 -23.79
CA PRO A 345 -9.08 -28.18 -23.24
C PRO A 345 -10.60 -28.19 -23.19
N THR A 346 -11.17 -27.58 -22.16
CA THR A 346 -12.60 -27.27 -22.09
C THR A 346 -12.87 -25.91 -22.75
N ALA A 347 -14.14 -25.50 -22.83
CA ALA A 347 -14.51 -24.16 -23.31
C ALA A 347 -14.37 -23.08 -22.22
N GLU A 348 -14.05 -23.47 -20.99
CA GLU A 348 -14.02 -22.58 -19.83
C GLU A 348 -12.75 -21.72 -19.80
N ASN A 349 -12.90 -20.47 -19.38
CA ASN A 349 -11.78 -19.57 -19.09
C ASN A 349 -12.07 -18.82 -17.78
N PRO A 350 -11.80 -19.44 -16.62
CA PRO A 350 -12.16 -18.85 -15.33
C PRO A 350 -11.34 -17.59 -15.04
N ALA A 351 -12.02 -16.54 -14.58
CA ALA A 351 -11.38 -15.36 -14.04
C ALA A 351 -10.70 -15.66 -12.70
N LEU A 352 -9.58 -14.99 -12.43
CA LEU A 352 -8.88 -15.08 -11.15
C LEU A 352 -9.50 -14.11 -10.14
N VAL A 353 -10.61 -14.53 -9.52
CA VAL A 353 -11.32 -13.72 -8.52
C VAL A 353 -10.71 -13.90 -7.14
N GLY A 354 -10.46 -12.79 -6.44
CA GLY A 354 -10.03 -12.78 -5.05
C GLY A 354 -8.51 -12.83 -4.85
N PRO A 355 -8.08 -12.91 -3.58
CA PRO A 355 -6.67 -12.79 -3.17
C PRO A 355 -5.86 -14.07 -3.38
N GLU A 356 -6.49 -15.18 -3.77
CA GLU A 356 -5.83 -16.47 -4.01
C GLU A 356 -6.30 -17.08 -5.33
N ALA A 357 -5.35 -17.55 -6.15
CA ALA A 357 -5.61 -18.39 -7.32
C ALA A 357 -5.19 -19.83 -7.02
N THR A 358 -6.14 -20.75 -7.16
CA THR A 358 -5.93 -22.18 -6.87
C THR A 358 -5.87 -22.99 -8.15
N TYR A 359 -4.92 -23.92 -8.19
CA TYR A 359 -4.67 -24.81 -9.33
C TYR A 359 -4.59 -26.24 -8.82
N ARG A 360 -5.40 -27.15 -9.39
CA ARG A 360 -5.27 -28.59 -9.13
C ARG A 360 -4.99 -29.31 -10.43
N VAL A 361 -3.87 -30.03 -10.47
CA VAL A 361 -3.42 -30.79 -11.64
C VAL A 361 -3.37 -32.27 -11.29
N ARG A 362 -4.04 -33.11 -12.06
CA ARG A 362 -3.84 -34.56 -12.02
C ARG A 362 -2.94 -34.96 -13.19
N VAL A 363 -1.92 -35.78 -12.95
CA VAL A 363 -0.94 -36.17 -13.98
C VAL A 363 -0.90 -37.68 -14.23
N GLY A 364 -1.62 -38.47 -13.43
CA GLY A 364 -1.63 -39.93 -13.43
C GLY A 364 -2.63 -40.49 -12.41
N ASP A 365 -2.54 -41.80 -12.15
CA ASP A 365 -3.37 -42.56 -11.22
C ASP A 365 -2.64 -43.03 -9.95
N GLY A 366 -1.38 -42.60 -9.77
CA GLY A 366 -0.59 -42.90 -8.59
C GLY A 366 -1.11 -42.21 -7.32
N ALA A 367 -0.63 -42.68 -6.16
CA ALA A 367 -1.08 -42.20 -4.85
C ALA A 367 -0.44 -40.86 -4.42
N GLY A 368 0.58 -40.39 -5.14
CA GLY A 368 1.37 -39.22 -4.77
C GLY A 368 0.60 -37.91 -4.88
N ILE A 369 0.71 -37.10 -3.83
CA ILE A 369 0.08 -35.78 -3.71
C ILE A 369 1.12 -34.76 -3.25
N GLY A 370 1.12 -33.59 -3.87
CA GLY A 370 2.07 -32.53 -3.58
C GLY A 370 1.43 -31.17 -3.71
N ARG A 371 1.84 -30.24 -2.86
CA ARG A 371 1.35 -28.86 -2.85
C ARG A 371 2.52 -27.91 -2.85
N ALA A 372 2.34 -26.74 -3.45
CA ALA A 372 3.29 -25.64 -3.40
C ALA A 372 2.58 -24.30 -3.46
N TRP A 373 3.26 -23.29 -2.94
CA TRP A 373 2.74 -21.93 -2.80
C TRP A 373 3.72 -20.91 -3.37
N GLY A 374 3.19 -19.85 -3.94
CA GLY A 374 3.97 -18.70 -4.38
C GLY A 374 3.06 -17.51 -4.58
N CYS A 375 3.56 -16.49 -5.26
CA CYS A 375 2.76 -15.33 -5.64
C CYS A 375 2.88 -15.06 -7.13
N ASP A 376 2.12 -14.10 -7.61
CA ASP A 376 2.30 -13.49 -8.92
C ASP A 376 3.63 -12.71 -9.02
N LEU A 377 3.96 -12.22 -10.22
CA LEU A 377 5.16 -11.40 -10.49
C LEU A 377 4.72 -10.04 -11.03
N SER A 378 4.72 -9.03 -10.17
CA SER A 378 4.21 -7.69 -10.44
C SER A 378 5.31 -6.68 -10.80
N TYR A 379 4.90 -5.48 -11.22
CA TYR A 379 5.82 -4.35 -11.38
C TYR A 379 6.41 -3.86 -10.06
N ASP A 380 5.66 -3.98 -8.96
CA ASP A 380 6.11 -3.57 -7.63
C ASP A 380 7.27 -4.44 -7.14
N TYR A 381 7.25 -5.74 -7.42
CA TYR A 381 8.38 -6.62 -7.12
C TYR A 381 9.67 -6.08 -7.75
N VAL A 382 9.60 -5.71 -9.03
CA VAL A 382 10.74 -5.13 -9.77
C VAL A 382 11.13 -3.79 -9.18
N SER A 383 10.16 -2.94 -8.84
CA SER A 383 10.42 -1.59 -8.30
C SER A 383 11.08 -1.63 -6.92
N ILE A 384 10.65 -2.53 -6.05
CA ILE A 384 11.25 -2.77 -4.71
C ILE A 384 12.70 -3.24 -4.86
N ASN A 385 12.96 -4.15 -5.81
CA ASN A 385 14.24 -4.83 -5.96
C ASN A 385 15.20 -4.21 -6.98
N ALA A 386 14.79 -3.22 -7.78
CA ALA A 386 15.66 -2.58 -8.77
C ALA A 386 16.73 -1.66 -8.14
N VAL A 387 16.61 -1.34 -6.84
CA VAL A 387 17.58 -0.55 -6.05
C VAL A 387 18.00 0.79 -6.70
N THR A 388 17.19 1.36 -7.60
CA THR A 388 17.48 2.66 -8.22
C THR A 388 16.58 3.77 -7.67
N LYS A 389 17.21 4.85 -7.19
CA LYS A 389 16.59 6.19 -7.00
C LYS A 389 16.55 6.99 -8.30
N ALA A 390 16.62 6.32 -9.46
CA ALA A 390 16.56 6.99 -10.75
C ALA A 390 15.10 7.25 -11.11
N ASP A 391 14.85 8.36 -11.82
CA ASP A 391 13.51 8.75 -12.28
C ASP A 391 12.83 7.53 -12.95
N PRO A 392 11.66 7.08 -12.45
CA PRO A 392 10.95 5.93 -13.00
C PRO A 392 10.82 6.03 -14.53
N LEU A 393 10.61 7.23 -15.07
CA LEU A 393 10.48 7.38 -16.52
C LEU A 393 11.75 6.98 -17.27
N GLU A 394 12.96 7.05 -16.73
CA GLU A 394 14.16 6.62 -17.48
C GLU A 394 14.20 5.10 -17.71
N THR A 395 13.70 4.31 -16.76
CA THR A 395 13.80 2.84 -16.74
C THR A 395 12.64 2.12 -17.44
N HIS A 396 11.53 2.82 -17.73
CA HIS A 396 10.39 2.21 -18.40
C HIS A 396 10.66 1.94 -19.90
N SER A 397 10.10 0.83 -20.39
CA SER A 397 10.25 0.45 -21.80
C SER A 397 9.76 1.57 -22.74
N PRO A 398 10.41 1.79 -23.89
CA PRO A 398 9.93 2.73 -24.91
C PRO A 398 8.47 2.49 -25.31
N GLY A 399 7.98 1.25 -25.19
CA GLY A 399 6.58 0.89 -25.45
C GLY A 399 5.60 1.47 -24.43
N LEU A 400 5.94 1.49 -23.14
CA LEU A 400 5.09 2.12 -22.13
C LEU A 400 5.10 3.64 -22.29
N LYS A 401 6.29 4.24 -22.48
CA LYS A 401 6.41 5.69 -22.76
C LYS A 401 5.56 6.10 -23.95
N ARG A 402 5.62 5.32 -25.04
CA ARG A 402 4.80 5.55 -26.23
C ARG A 402 3.30 5.45 -25.91
N ARG A 403 2.86 4.45 -25.15
CA ARG A 403 1.45 4.32 -24.76
C ARG A 403 1.00 5.52 -23.92
N LEU A 404 1.74 5.87 -22.88
CA LEU A 404 1.47 7.05 -22.04
C LEU A 404 1.42 8.34 -22.86
N LEU A 405 2.35 8.53 -23.81
CA LEU A 405 2.34 9.70 -24.70
C LEU A 405 1.15 9.69 -25.67
N VAL A 406 0.82 8.56 -26.28
CA VAL A 406 -0.34 8.44 -27.19
C VAL A 406 -1.64 8.69 -26.44
N GLU A 407 -1.76 8.13 -25.24
CA GLU A 407 -2.90 8.31 -24.36
C GLU A 407 -3.01 9.78 -23.91
N ALA A 408 -1.92 10.37 -23.41
CA ALA A 408 -1.87 11.80 -23.06
C ALA A 408 -2.23 12.70 -24.24
N LEU A 409 -1.71 12.42 -25.46
CA LEU A 409 -2.06 13.19 -26.67
C LEU A 409 -3.54 13.06 -27.05
N SER A 410 -4.17 11.90 -26.78
CA SER A 410 -5.60 11.72 -27.01
C SER A 410 -6.45 12.61 -26.10
N TYR A 411 -6.03 12.76 -24.84
CA TYR A 411 -6.63 13.70 -23.88
C TYR A 411 -6.43 15.16 -24.30
N ILE A 412 -5.22 15.55 -24.75
CA ILE A 412 -4.95 16.92 -25.26
C ILE A 412 -5.97 17.31 -26.34
N LYS A 413 -6.31 16.39 -27.25
CA LYS A 413 -7.31 16.65 -28.30
C LYS A 413 -8.71 16.93 -27.75
N ARG A 414 -9.11 16.30 -26.64
CA ARG A 414 -10.42 16.50 -25.99
C ARG A 414 -10.54 17.89 -25.36
N PHE A 415 -9.44 18.41 -24.81
CA PHE A 415 -9.42 19.67 -24.07
C PHE A 415 -9.11 20.91 -24.90
N HIS A 416 -8.70 20.74 -26.15
CA HIS A 416 -8.38 21.85 -27.03
C HIS A 416 -9.57 22.83 -27.18
N ASN A 417 -9.33 24.10 -26.88
CA ASN A 417 -10.32 25.20 -26.83
C ASN A 417 -11.47 24.99 -25.83
N ARG A 418 -11.31 24.15 -24.81
CA ARG A 418 -12.30 23.99 -23.74
C ARG A 418 -12.03 24.97 -22.60
N LEU A 419 -13.06 25.71 -22.19
CA LEU A 419 -12.98 26.64 -21.07
C LEU A 419 -13.22 25.93 -19.75
N ALA A 420 -12.28 26.08 -18.82
CA ALA A 420 -12.37 25.51 -17.48
C ALA A 420 -12.22 26.61 -16.43
N VAL A 421 -13.18 26.71 -15.50
CA VAL A 421 -13.04 27.58 -14.33
C VAL A 421 -12.51 26.76 -13.16
N ILE A 422 -11.37 27.17 -12.63
CA ILE A 422 -10.65 26.45 -11.59
C ILE A 422 -10.72 27.27 -10.31
N LYS A 423 -11.46 26.77 -9.32
CA LYS A 423 -11.47 27.37 -8.01
C LYS A 423 -10.26 26.89 -7.22
N TYR A 424 -9.32 27.80 -7.02
CA TYR A 424 -8.09 27.56 -6.26
C TYR A 424 -8.27 28.01 -4.81
N GLY A 425 -8.35 27.08 -3.85
CA GLY A 425 -8.34 27.46 -2.45
C GLY A 425 -8.28 26.33 -1.45
N GLY A 426 -7.99 26.65 -0.18
CA GLY A 426 -7.85 25.66 0.89
C GLY A 426 -6.40 25.26 1.10
N ALA A 427 -6.15 23.98 1.39
CA ALA A 427 -4.83 23.45 1.75
C ALA A 427 -3.77 23.60 0.63
N ALA A 428 -4.20 23.65 -0.64
CA ALA A 428 -3.33 23.89 -1.81
C ALA A 428 -2.61 25.25 -1.78
N MET A 429 -3.10 26.21 -1.00
CA MET A 429 -2.52 27.56 -0.88
C MET A 429 -1.53 27.70 0.29
N VAL A 430 -1.34 26.63 1.08
CA VAL A 430 -0.58 26.71 2.33
C VAL A 430 0.88 26.34 2.12
N ARG A 431 1.15 25.27 1.38
CA ARG A 431 2.53 24.80 1.14
C ARG A 431 3.06 25.30 -0.19
N GLU A 432 4.32 25.73 -0.20
CA GLU A 432 4.99 26.29 -1.38
C GLU A 432 5.07 25.29 -2.54
N ASP A 433 5.36 24.02 -2.26
CA ASP A 433 5.43 22.97 -3.28
C ASP A 433 4.10 22.73 -3.99
N LEU A 434 2.97 22.86 -3.28
CA LEU A 434 1.63 22.72 -3.87
C LEU A 434 1.21 23.94 -4.70
N LYS A 435 1.65 25.14 -4.31
CA LYS A 435 1.42 26.36 -5.11
C LYS A 435 2.19 26.29 -6.42
N ASP A 436 3.41 25.79 -6.37
CA ASP A 436 4.27 25.62 -7.55
C ASP A 436 3.70 24.55 -8.49
N ALA A 437 3.34 23.38 -7.96
CA ALA A 437 2.68 22.33 -8.74
C ALA A 437 1.39 22.82 -9.41
N PHE A 438 0.55 23.59 -8.69
CA PHE A 438 -0.66 24.17 -9.27
C PHE A 438 -0.38 25.14 -10.43
N ALA A 439 0.65 25.99 -10.29
CA ALA A 439 1.05 26.91 -11.34
C ALA A 439 1.60 26.16 -12.56
N GLU A 440 2.43 25.14 -12.35
CA GLU A 440 2.94 24.26 -13.39
C GLU A 440 1.80 23.55 -14.14
N ASP A 441 0.84 22.99 -13.40
CA ASP A 441 -0.36 22.35 -13.97
C ASP A 441 -1.13 23.30 -14.89
N LEU A 442 -1.33 24.56 -14.48
CA LEU A 442 -2.04 25.56 -15.31
C LEU A 442 -1.29 25.88 -16.61
N VAL A 443 0.04 25.98 -16.55
CA VAL A 443 0.86 26.23 -17.74
C VAL A 443 0.79 25.04 -18.70
N LEU A 444 0.92 23.82 -18.17
CA LEU A 444 0.83 22.59 -18.96
C LEU A 444 -0.56 22.42 -19.59
N LEU A 445 -1.63 22.68 -18.84
CA LEU A 445 -3.00 22.63 -19.35
C LEU A 445 -3.26 23.67 -20.42
N LYS A 446 -2.77 24.91 -20.23
CA LYS A 446 -2.86 25.96 -21.25
C LYS A 446 -2.08 25.58 -22.51
N ALA A 447 -0.88 25.00 -22.37
CA ALA A 447 -0.08 24.49 -23.49
C ALA A 447 -0.77 23.31 -24.21
N ALA A 448 -1.54 22.49 -23.48
CA ALA A 448 -2.40 21.45 -24.03
C ALA A 448 -3.69 21.99 -24.69
N GLY A 449 -3.90 23.32 -24.73
CA GLY A 449 -5.03 23.95 -25.40
C GLY A 449 -6.27 24.17 -24.52
N LEU A 450 -6.21 23.89 -23.21
CA LEU A 450 -7.25 24.29 -22.27
C LEU A 450 -7.26 25.82 -22.13
N LEU A 451 -8.44 26.40 -21.89
CA LEU A 451 -8.61 27.82 -21.57
C LEU A 451 -8.96 27.99 -20.08
N PRO A 452 -7.96 27.94 -19.17
CA PRO A 452 -8.21 28.04 -17.73
C PRO A 452 -8.53 29.48 -17.30
N VAL A 453 -9.50 29.60 -16.41
CA VAL A 453 -9.81 30.83 -15.65
C VAL A 453 -9.75 30.48 -14.17
N VAL A 454 -8.89 31.12 -13.40
CA VAL A 454 -8.68 30.82 -11.99
C VAL A 454 -9.51 31.76 -11.12
N VAL A 455 -10.22 31.23 -10.15
CA VAL A 455 -10.86 31.99 -9.07
C VAL A 455 -10.26 31.54 -7.75
N HIS A 456 -9.60 32.44 -7.01
CA HIS A 456 -8.89 32.04 -5.80
C HIS A 456 -9.63 32.38 -4.50
N GLY A 457 -9.34 31.63 -3.44
CA GLY A 457 -9.70 31.98 -2.07
C GLY A 457 -8.61 32.79 -1.37
N GLY A 458 -8.70 32.93 -0.04
CA GLY A 458 -7.65 33.54 0.77
C GLY A 458 -7.98 33.66 2.25
N GLY A 459 -8.89 32.81 2.74
CA GLY A 459 -9.40 32.86 4.11
C GLY A 459 -8.30 32.89 5.18
N PRO A 460 -7.33 31.94 5.17
CA PRO A 460 -6.25 31.92 6.15
C PRO A 460 -5.39 33.19 6.15
N GLU A 461 -5.01 33.71 4.98
CA GLU A 461 -4.19 34.92 4.86
C GLU A 461 -4.94 36.18 5.33
N ILE A 462 -6.25 36.27 5.09
CA ILE A 462 -7.09 37.34 5.63
C ILE A 462 -7.08 37.28 7.15
N SER A 463 -7.37 36.10 7.73
CA SER A 463 -7.39 35.93 9.20
C SER A 463 -6.06 36.30 9.83
N ALA A 464 -4.95 35.79 9.28
CA ALA A 464 -3.61 36.08 9.77
C ALA A 464 -3.26 37.58 9.69
N THR A 465 -3.74 38.28 8.66
CA THR A 465 -3.50 39.73 8.51
C THR A 465 -4.33 40.53 9.50
N LEU A 466 -5.61 40.17 9.69
CA LEU A 466 -6.48 40.82 10.68
C LEU A 466 -5.95 40.66 12.11
N GLU A 467 -5.51 39.45 12.47
CA GLU A 467 -4.91 39.18 13.79
C GLU A 467 -3.65 40.01 14.04
N ARG A 468 -2.79 40.18 13.03
CA ARG A 468 -1.61 41.06 13.11
C ARG A 468 -1.96 42.54 13.31
N LEU A 469 -3.15 42.95 12.88
CA LEU A 469 -3.68 44.30 13.07
C LEU A 469 -4.44 44.45 14.40
N GLY A 470 -4.49 43.40 15.22
CA GLY A 470 -5.20 43.40 16.51
C GLY A 470 -6.69 43.13 16.40
N GLU A 471 -7.20 42.75 15.22
CA GLU A 471 -8.61 42.43 14.98
C GLU A 471 -8.84 40.92 15.13
N THR A 472 -10.01 40.55 15.67
CA THR A 472 -10.40 39.12 15.82
C THR A 472 -11.31 38.70 14.67
N PRO A 473 -10.93 37.71 13.83
CA PRO A 473 -11.79 37.16 12.80
C PRO A 473 -13.12 36.63 13.34
N ARG A 474 -14.25 37.09 12.77
CA ARG A 474 -15.61 36.63 13.13
C ARG A 474 -16.28 35.92 11.96
N PHE A 475 -17.00 34.84 12.27
CA PHE A 475 -17.73 34.03 11.29
C PHE A 475 -19.16 33.75 11.75
N VAL A 476 -20.10 33.74 10.80
CA VAL A 476 -21.50 33.33 10.98
C VAL A 476 -21.83 32.32 9.89
N ASP A 477 -22.22 31.10 10.28
CA ASP A 477 -22.54 29.99 9.36
C ASP A 477 -21.47 29.75 8.28
N GLY A 478 -20.19 29.86 8.67
CA GLY A 478 -19.04 29.69 7.78
C GLY A 478 -18.70 30.90 6.91
N ILE A 479 -19.48 31.98 6.97
CA ILE A 479 -19.24 33.22 6.23
C ILE A 479 -18.55 34.25 7.13
N ARG A 480 -17.49 34.89 6.64
CA ARG A 480 -16.74 35.90 7.39
C ARG A 480 -17.56 37.19 7.52
N VAL A 481 -17.79 37.61 8.76
CA VAL A 481 -18.36 38.94 9.04
C VAL A 481 -17.33 39.99 8.64
N THR A 482 -17.70 40.88 7.73
CA THR A 482 -16.78 41.85 7.13
C THR A 482 -17.34 43.26 7.30
N ASP A 483 -16.88 44.03 8.27
CA ASP A 483 -17.30 45.43 8.45
C ASP A 483 -16.54 46.40 7.52
N ALA A 484 -16.83 47.70 7.67
CA ALA A 484 -16.28 48.77 6.83
C ALA A 484 -14.76 48.96 6.97
N ASP A 485 -14.16 48.56 8.10
CA ASP A 485 -12.72 48.63 8.30
C ASP A 485 -12.05 47.36 7.77
N ASN A 486 -12.66 46.20 8.02
CA ASN A 486 -12.16 44.91 7.59
C ASN A 486 -12.25 44.68 6.08
N ILE A 487 -13.21 45.28 5.36
CA ILE A 487 -13.32 45.09 3.90
C ILE A 487 -12.07 45.56 3.14
N LYS A 488 -11.41 46.62 3.62
CA LYS A 488 -10.19 47.15 2.98
C LYS A 488 -9.04 46.16 3.15
N VAL A 489 -8.92 45.55 4.33
CA VAL A 489 -7.92 44.51 4.59
C VAL A 489 -8.18 43.28 3.73
N VAL A 490 -9.44 42.85 3.64
CA VAL A 490 -9.86 41.72 2.80
C VAL A 490 -9.48 41.97 1.32
N GLU A 491 -9.79 43.15 0.79
CA GLU A 491 -9.45 43.55 -0.57
C GLU A 491 -7.92 43.57 -0.79
N MET A 492 -7.15 44.22 0.09
CA MET A 492 -5.70 44.29 -0.02
C MET A 492 -5.05 42.89 0.00
N VAL A 493 -5.52 42.00 0.87
CA VAL A 493 -4.96 40.65 0.99
C VAL A 493 -5.31 39.80 -0.24
N LEU A 494 -6.58 39.79 -0.64
CA LEU A 494 -7.02 38.97 -1.76
C LEU A 494 -6.41 39.46 -3.07
N SER A 495 -6.59 40.73 -3.42
CA SER A 495 -6.16 41.27 -4.71
C SER A 495 -4.68 41.66 -4.74
N GLY A 496 -4.10 42.09 -3.63
CA GLY A 496 -2.73 42.63 -3.60
C GLY A 496 -1.64 41.65 -3.15
N ARG A 497 -2.01 40.50 -2.55
CA ARG A 497 -1.03 39.51 -2.08
C ARG A 497 -1.30 38.13 -2.65
N VAL A 498 -2.49 37.59 -2.41
CA VAL A 498 -2.82 36.21 -2.82
C VAL A 498 -2.91 36.11 -4.34
N ASN A 499 -3.65 37.03 -4.96
CA ASN A 499 -3.80 37.08 -6.42
C ASN A 499 -2.45 37.20 -7.13
N THR A 500 -1.61 38.12 -6.67
CA THR A 500 -0.28 38.38 -7.23
C THR A 500 0.70 37.22 -7.00
N ASP A 501 0.59 36.47 -5.89
CA ASP A 501 1.40 35.26 -5.65
C ASP A 501 1.11 34.19 -6.71
N VAL A 502 -0.18 33.92 -6.98
CA VAL A 502 -0.60 32.96 -8.02
C VAL A 502 -0.11 33.41 -9.40
N VAL A 503 -0.30 34.69 -9.75
CA VAL A 503 0.17 35.26 -11.03
C VAL A 503 1.68 35.15 -11.16
N THR A 504 2.43 35.44 -10.10
CA THR A 504 3.90 35.37 -10.11
C THR A 504 4.39 33.95 -10.38
N ARG A 505 3.79 32.95 -9.73
CA ARG A 505 4.18 31.54 -9.94
C ARG A 505 3.88 31.08 -11.35
N ILE A 506 2.72 31.42 -11.90
CA ILE A 506 2.41 31.09 -13.29
C ILE A 506 3.47 31.66 -14.24
N HIS A 507 3.94 32.90 -14.00
CA HIS A 507 5.04 33.47 -14.78
C HIS A 507 6.39 32.76 -14.59
N ILE A 508 6.72 32.32 -13.36
CA ILE A 508 7.94 31.56 -13.08
C ILE A 508 7.99 30.27 -13.91
N PHE A 509 6.86 29.59 -14.05
CA PHE A 509 6.72 28.38 -14.88
C PHE A 509 6.52 28.67 -16.37
N GLY A 510 6.64 29.93 -16.81
CA GLY A 510 6.60 30.31 -18.23
C GLY A 510 5.21 30.61 -18.80
N GLY A 511 4.15 30.55 -17.98
CA GLY A 511 2.81 30.99 -18.36
C GLY A 511 2.68 32.51 -18.45
N GLN A 512 1.52 32.98 -18.93
CA GLN A 512 1.14 34.39 -18.93
C GLN A 512 -0.15 34.53 -18.13
N ALA A 513 -0.13 35.27 -17.02
CA ALA A 513 -1.30 35.43 -16.16
C ALA A 513 -1.58 36.90 -15.85
N ILE A 514 -2.87 37.26 -15.75
CA ILE A 514 -3.30 38.59 -15.35
C ILE A 514 -4.21 38.48 -14.14
N GLY A 515 -3.82 39.18 -13.08
CA GLY A 515 -4.56 39.32 -11.85
C GLY A 515 -5.68 40.34 -11.96
N LEU A 516 -6.90 39.94 -11.59
CA LEU A 516 -8.09 40.78 -11.60
C LEU A 516 -8.82 40.69 -10.25
N SER A 517 -9.45 41.79 -9.86
CA SER A 517 -10.56 41.82 -8.92
C SER A 517 -11.87 41.96 -9.69
N GLY A 518 -13.00 41.70 -9.02
CA GLY A 518 -14.30 41.97 -9.65
C GLY A 518 -14.59 43.46 -9.89
N LYS A 519 -13.75 44.38 -9.41
CA LYS A 519 -13.85 45.81 -9.74
C LYS A 519 -13.31 46.10 -11.14
N ASP A 520 -12.32 45.34 -11.59
CA ASP A 520 -11.62 45.60 -12.84
C ASP A 520 -12.55 45.39 -14.04
N GLY A 521 -12.71 46.43 -14.86
CA GLY A 521 -13.67 46.43 -15.98
C GLY A 521 -15.14 46.32 -15.57
N GLY A 522 -15.47 46.35 -14.28
CA GLY A 522 -16.80 46.02 -13.76
C GLY A 522 -17.12 44.52 -13.82
N LEU A 523 -16.11 43.66 -13.68
CA LEU A 523 -16.19 42.20 -13.83
C LEU A 523 -17.27 41.55 -12.94
N LEU A 524 -17.36 41.88 -11.65
CA LEU A 524 -18.35 41.33 -10.72
C LEU A 524 -19.20 42.44 -10.11
N THR A 525 -20.47 42.51 -10.52
CA THR A 525 -21.47 43.33 -9.82
C THR A 525 -22.08 42.53 -8.68
N ALA A 526 -22.21 43.13 -7.49
CA ALA A 526 -22.72 42.46 -6.31
C ALA A 526 -23.76 43.29 -5.56
N ARG A 527 -24.55 42.61 -4.74
CA ARG A 527 -25.45 43.22 -3.74
C ARG A 527 -25.17 42.68 -2.35
N ARG A 528 -25.41 43.48 -1.33
CA ARG A 528 -25.31 43.07 0.07
C ARG A 528 -26.27 41.92 0.40
N ILE A 529 -25.82 40.99 1.23
CA ILE A 529 -26.65 39.89 1.75
C ILE A 529 -26.70 39.88 3.28
N ALA A 530 -27.72 39.22 3.82
CA ALA A 530 -27.84 38.83 5.22
C ALA A 530 -27.92 37.30 5.31
N VAL A 531 -27.28 36.71 6.32
CA VAL A 531 -27.20 35.24 6.48
C VAL A 531 -28.05 34.84 7.67
N GLY A 532 -29.09 34.03 7.45
CA GLY A 532 -30.01 33.61 8.52
C GLY A 532 -30.71 34.79 9.23
N GLY A 533 -30.95 35.90 8.52
CA GLY A 533 -31.50 37.13 9.10
C GLY A 533 -30.51 37.97 9.92
N LYS A 534 -29.24 37.56 10.00
CA LYS A 534 -28.17 38.30 10.68
C LYS A 534 -27.37 39.14 9.69
N ASP A 535 -27.00 40.34 10.11
CA ASP A 535 -26.11 41.21 9.36
C ASP A 535 -24.67 40.70 9.45
N VAL A 536 -24.08 40.38 8.29
CA VAL A 536 -22.69 39.93 8.14
C VAL A 536 -21.77 41.04 7.60
N GLY A 537 -22.28 42.27 7.51
CA GLY A 537 -21.54 43.44 7.05
C GLY A 537 -21.53 43.58 5.52
N LEU A 538 -20.39 43.98 4.98
CA LEU A 538 -20.06 44.14 3.56
C LEU A 538 -19.72 42.79 2.90
N VAL A 539 -20.64 41.85 3.04
CA VAL A 539 -20.62 40.56 2.33
C VAL A 539 -21.70 40.61 1.25
N GLY A 540 -21.39 40.09 0.07
CA GLY A 540 -22.26 40.18 -1.08
C GLY A 540 -22.48 38.88 -1.83
N GLU A 541 -23.47 38.94 -2.72
CA GLU A 541 -23.80 37.92 -3.72
C GLU A 541 -23.65 38.56 -5.10
N VAL A 542 -23.09 37.80 -6.06
CA VAL A 542 -22.91 38.23 -7.44
C VAL A 542 -24.30 38.37 -8.10
N THR A 543 -24.56 39.53 -8.69
CA THR A 543 -25.77 39.80 -9.46
C THR A 543 -25.54 39.75 -10.97
N ALA A 544 -24.31 40.04 -11.41
CA ALA A 544 -23.92 39.96 -12.81
C ALA A 544 -22.41 39.77 -12.95
N VAL A 545 -22.00 39.01 -13.96
CA VAL A 545 -20.60 38.84 -14.37
C VAL A 545 -20.44 39.41 -15.77
N ARG A 546 -19.49 40.34 -15.94
CA ARG A 546 -19.16 40.96 -17.22
C ARG A 546 -17.94 40.25 -17.83
N THR A 547 -18.13 39.51 -18.92
CA THR A 547 -17.14 38.53 -19.43
C THR A 547 -16.16 39.10 -20.44
N GLU A 548 -16.38 40.30 -20.96
CA GLU A 548 -15.65 40.90 -22.07
C GLU A 548 -14.14 40.99 -21.78
N ILE A 549 -13.76 41.38 -20.55
CA ILE A 549 -12.35 41.43 -20.15
C ILE A 549 -11.73 40.02 -20.10
N LEU A 550 -12.48 39.02 -19.64
CA LEU A 550 -11.98 37.64 -19.55
C LEU A 550 -11.82 37.03 -20.94
N GLN A 551 -12.78 37.25 -21.83
CA GLN A 551 -12.73 36.78 -23.22
C GLN A 551 -11.52 37.36 -23.96
N MET A 552 -11.30 38.67 -23.85
CA MET A 552 -10.13 39.34 -24.43
C MET A 552 -8.80 38.77 -23.93
N LEU A 553 -8.71 38.44 -22.63
CA LEU A 553 -7.50 37.84 -22.06
C LEU A 553 -7.27 36.42 -22.59
N LEU A 554 -8.33 35.60 -22.62
CA LEU A 554 -8.26 34.22 -23.12
C LEU A 554 -7.89 34.17 -24.61
N GLU A 555 -8.44 35.07 -25.43
CA GLU A 555 -8.10 35.24 -26.86
C GLU A 555 -6.64 35.62 -27.11
N ARG A 556 -5.98 36.21 -26.10
CA ARG A 556 -4.57 36.61 -26.14
C ARG A 556 -3.66 35.69 -25.34
N ASP A 557 -4.15 34.49 -25.03
CA ASP A 557 -3.44 33.44 -24.30
C ASP A 557 -3.02 33.76 -22.87
N TYR A 558 -3.65 34.76 -22.24
CA TYR A 558 -3.50 35.01 -20.81
C TYR A 558 -4.42 34.10 -19.99
N ILE A 559 -3.94 33.70 -18.81
CA ILE A 559 -4.70 33.02 -17.76
C ILE A 559 -5.26 34.08 -16.81
N PRO A 560 -6.59 34.34 -16.80
CA PRO A 560 -7.18 35.28 -15.85
C PRO A 560 -7.19 34.68 -14.45
N VAL A 561 -6.73 35.44 -13.45
CA VAL A 561 -6.73 35.05 -12.04
C VAL A 561 -7.59 36.04 -11.25
N ILE A 562 -8.75 35.59 -10.78
CA ILE A 562 -9.81 36.46 -10.24
C ILE A 562 -9.87 36.35 -8.71
N SER A 563 -9.81 37.50 -8.04
CA SER A 563 -10.10 37.64 -6.61
C SER A 563 -11.61 37.86 -6.37
N PRO A 564 -12.19 37.25 -5.32
CA PRO A 564 -13.64 37.22 -5.11
C PRO A 564 -14.16 38.49 -4.40
N ILE A 565 -13.88 39.65 -5.01
CA ILE A 565 -14.32 40.97 -4.58
C ILE A 565 -15.30 41.52 -5.61
N GLY A 566 -16.49 41.95 -5.20
CA GLY A 566 -17.47 42.58 -6.10
C GLY A 566 -17.84 44.00 -5.69
N VAL A 567 -18.55 44.69 -6.58
CA VAL A 567 -18.95 46.10 -6.38
C VAL A 567 -20.42 46.32 -6.73
N ASP A 568 -21.14 47.15 -5.98
CA ASP A 568 -22.49 47.59 -6.37
C ASP A 568 -22.47 48.83 -7.27
N ALA A 569 -23.65 49.25 -7.74
CA ALA A 569 -23.82 50.44 -8.59
C ALA A 569 -23.38 51.76 -7.93
N LYS A 570 -23.16 51.78 -6.60
CA LYS A 570 -22.70 52.94 -5.84
C LYS A 570 -21.18 52.92 -5.60
N GLY A 571 -20.48 51.87 -6.02
CA GLY A 571 -19.05 51.69 -5.75
C GLY A 571 -18.74 51.01 -4.41
N THR A 572 -19.75 50.48 -3.70
CA THR A 572 -19.54 49.78 -2.43
C THR A 572 -18.91 48.41 -2.69
N THR A 573 -17.84 48.09 -1.96
CA THR A 573 -17.11 46.83 -2.11
C THR A 573 -17.70 45.74 -1.23
N TYR A 574 -17.78 44.53 -1.76
CA TYR A 574 -18.27 43.36 -1.03
C TYR A 574 -17.28 42.19 -1.13
N ASN A 575 -17.09 41.52 0.00
CA ASN A 575 -16.43 40.22 0.07
C ASN A 575 -17.43 39.13 -0.36
N ILE A 576 -17.04 38.25 -1.27
CA ILE A 576 -17.91 37.21 -1.85
C ILE A 576 -17.28 35.84 -1.64
N ASN A 577 -18.10 34.81 -1.48
CA ASN A 577 -17.59 33.43 -1.44
C ASN A 577 -16.95 33.05 -2.78
N ALA A 578 -15.69 32.59 -2.75
CA ALA A 578 -14.94 32.20 -3.94
C ALA A 578 -15.58 31.04 -4.72
N ASP A 579 -16.22 30.10 -4.03
CA ASP A 579 -16.93 28.98 -4.66
C ASP A 579 -18.13 29.51 -5.48
N THR A 580 -18.85 30.51 -4.95
CA THR A 580 -19.95 31.20 -5.67
C THR A 580 -19.43 32.03 -6.83
N VAL A 581 -18.35 32.79 -6.66
CA VAL A 581 -17.74 33.55 -7.77
C VAL A 581 -17.30 32.61 -8.89
N ALA A 582 -16.65 31.50 -8.57
CA ALA A 582 -16.26 30.49 -9.55
C ALA A 582 -17.46 29.93 -10.32
N ALA A 583 -18.55 29.60 -9.63
CA ALA A 583 -19.78 29.13 -10.24
C ALA A 583 -20.40 30.17 -11.18
N GLU A 584 -20.53 31.43 -10.76
CA GLU A 584 -21.12 32.49 -11.58
C GLU A 584 -20.25 32.86 -12.78
N VAL A 585 -18.92 32.88 -12.62
CA VAL A 585 -17.98 33.10 -13.73
C VAL A 585 -18.05 31.94 -14.72
N ALA A 586 -18.12 30.69 -14.24
CA ALA A 586 -18.26 29.52 -15.10
C ALA A 586 -19.55 29.55 -15.92
N VAL A 587 -20.67 29.90 -15.29
CA VAL A 587 -21.95 30.03 -15.98
C VAL A 587 -21.90 31.17 -17.01
N ALA A 588 -21.38 32.35 -16.64
CA ALA A 588 -21.34 33.49 -17.54
C ALA A 588 -20.45 33.27 -18.77
N LEU A 589 -19.35 32.52 -18.61
CA LEU A 589 -18.44 32.17 -19.70
C LEU A 589 -18.91 30.96 -20.54
N GLY A 590 -19.96 30.25 -20.11
CA GLY A 590 -20.35 28.99 -20.74
C GLY A 590 -19.26 27.92 -20.61
N ALA A 591 -18.65 27.81 -19.43
CA ALA A 591 -17.56 26.89 -19.18
C ALA A 591 -17.95 25.44 -19.43
N GLU A 592 -17.03 24.68 -20.01
CA GLU A 592 -17.16 23.24 -20.20
C GLU A 592 -17.01 22.52 -18.84
N LYS A 593 -16.06 23.00 -18.04
CA LYS A 593 -15.68 22.41 -16.75
C LYS A 593 -15.61 23.47 -15.65
N ILE A 594 -16.04 23.08 -14.45
CA ILE A 594 -15.72 23.79 -13.21
C ILE A 594 -15.03 22.82 -12.25
N ILE A 595 -13.88 23.21 -11.71
CA ILE A 595 -13.03 22.33 -10.89
C ILE A 595 -12.76 23.01 -9.56
N PHE A 596 -13.15 22.38 -8.46
CA PHE A 596 -12.90 22.87 -7.10
C PHE A 596 -11.77 22.08 -6.46
N LEU A 597 -10.65 22.76 -6.18
CA LEU A 597 -9.62 22.22 -5.31
C LEU A 597 -10.06 22.39 -3.85
N THR A 598 -9.98 21.30 -3.10
CA THR A 598 -10.37 21.26 -1.68
C THR A 598 -9.30 20.54 -0.84
N ASP A 599 -9.52 20.44 0.46
CA ASP A 599 -8.65 19.78 1.45
C ASP A 599 -9.06 18.33 1.76
N VAL A 600 -9.84 17.70 0.87
CA VAL A 600 -10.29 16.32 0.94
C VAL A 600 -10.26 15.69 -0.46
N PRO A 601 -10.22 14.34 -0.58
CA PRO A 601 -10.19 13.66 -1.88
C PRO A 601 -11.35 13.99 -2.82
N GLY A 602 -12.54 14.23 -2.25
CA GLY A 602 -13.78 14.50 -2.96
C GLY A 602 -14.95 14.37 -1.99
N VAL A 603 -16.11 13.93 -2.49
CA VAL A 603 -17.26 13.55 -1.66
C VAL A 603 -17.05 12.11 -1.19
N LEU A 604 -17.07 11.91 0.13
CA LEU A 604 -16.87 10.60 0.75
C LEU A 604 -18.18 10.07 1.34
N ASP A 605 -18.48 8.79 1.12
CA ASP A 605 -19.47 8.03 1.88
C ASP A 605 -18.74 7.05 2.81
N GLY A 606 -18.70 7.38 4.10
CA GLY A 606 -17.75 6.76 5.03
C GLY A 606 -16.31 7.10 4.64
N ASP A 607 -15.51 6.07 4.37
CA ASP A 607 -14.12 6.18 3.90
C ASP A 607 -13.99 6.00 2.37
N ALA A 608 -15.09 5.72 1.66
CA ALA A 608 -15.08 5.47 0.23
C ALA A 608 -15.31 6.77 -0.56
N LEU A 609 -14.47 7.02 -1.58
CA LEU A 609 -14.62 8.13 -2.51
C LEU A 609 -15.75 7.84 -3.51
N ILE A 610 -16.68 8.79 -3.64
CA ILE A 610 -17.66 8.79 -4.73
C ILE A 610 -16.97 9.41 -5.94
N SER A 611 -16.39 8.58 -6.80
CA SER A 611 -15.65 9.05 -7.99
C SER A 611 -16.55 9.71 -9.02
N GLU A 612 -17.79 9.25 -9.16
CA GLU A 612 -18.72 9.75 -10.18
C GLU A 612 -20.15 9.79 -9.66
N THR A 613 -20.90 10.83 -10.03
CA THR A 613 -22.29 11.01 -9.60
C THR A 613 -23.10 11.90 -10.55
N SER A 614 -24.43 11.89 -10.39
CA SER A 614 -25.35 12.76 -11.11
C SER A 614 -25.88 13.87 -10.17
N PRO A 615 -26.40 14.99 -10.70
CA PRO A 615 -27.04 16.02 -9.89
C PRO A 615 -28.17 15.50 -9.01
N VAL A 616 -28.92 14.51 -9.49
CA VAL A 616 -30.02 13.88 -8.75
C VAL A 616 -29.47 13.06 -7.59
N GLU A 617 -28.44 12.25 -7.83
CA GLU A 617 -27.84 11.42 -6.80
C GLU A 617 -27.09 12.28 -5.76
N MET A 618 -26.35 13.30 -6.21
CA MET A 618 -25.71 14.27 -5.33
C MET A 618 -26.72 14.98 -4.41
N LYS A 619 -27.92 15.29 -4.91
CA LYS A 619 -28.99 15.83 -4.07
C LYS A 619 -29.47 14.83 -3.01
N ARG A 620 -29.57 13.54 -3.34
CA ARG A 620 -29.87 12.50 -2.35
C ARG A 620 -28.79 12.37 -1.28
N LEU A 621 -27.52 12.51 -1.67
CA LEU A 621 -26.38 12.51 -0.73
C LEU A 621 -26.40 13.72 0.22
N ILE A 622 -26.93 14.85 -0.22
CA ILE A 622 -27.21 16.00 0.64
C ILE A 622 -28.35 15.64 1.61
N ASP A 623 -29.47 15.14 1.09
CA ASP A 623 -30.68 14.85 1.89
C ASP A 623 -30.44 13.73 2.92
N SER A 624 -29.55 12.77 2.61
CA SER A 624 -29.15 11.69 3.53
C SER A 624 -28.11 12.09 4.57
N GLY A 625 -27.53 13.30 4.47
CA GLY A 625 -26.55 13.83 5.40
C GLY A 625 -25.10 13.39 5.13
N VAL A 626 -24.82 12.70 4.02
CA VAL A 626 -23.46 12.36 3.58
C VAL A 626 -22.67 13.63 3.26
N VAL A 627 -23.26 14.53 2.47
CA VAL A 627 -22.69 15.85 2.19
C VAL A 627 -23.07 16.84 3.29
N ARG A 628 -22.09 17.22 4.11
CA ARG A 628 -22.28 18.08 5.29
C ARG A 628 -21.13 19.06 5.50
N GLY A 629 -21.32 20.00 6.44
CA GLY A 629 -20.29 20.97 6.83
C GLY A 629 -19.85 21.85 5.67
N GLY A 630 -18.53 22.08 5.54
CA GLY A 630 -17.95 22.93 4.48
C GLY A 630 -18.09 22.38 3.06
N MET A 631 -18.43 21.09 2.89
CA MET A 631 -18.66 20.49 1.58
C MET A 631 -20.04 20.86 0.99
N LEU A 632 -21.04 21.08 1.86
CA LEU A 632 -22.39 21.45 1.44
C LEU A 632 -22.45 22.71 0.57
N PRO A 633 -21.85 23.86 0.95
CA PRO A 633 -21.87 25.05 0.09
C PRO A 633 -21.10 24.84 -1.22
N LYS A 634 -20.06 24.00 -1.25
CA LYS A 634 -19.30 23.67 -2.47
C LYS A 634 -20.16 22.91 -3.46
N VAL A 635 -20.76 21.82 -3.00
CA VAL A 635 -21.64 20.98 -3.82
C VAL A 635 -22.83 21.80 -4.32
N ASN A 636 -23.45 22.63 -3.47
CA ASN A 636 -24.57 23.48 -3.90
C ASN A 636 -24.16 24.48 -5.00
N ALA A 637 -22.97 25.09 -4.91
CA ALA A 637 -22.47 25.99 -5.94
C ALA A 637 -22.23 25.25 -7.27
N LEU A 638 -21.67 24.04 -7.22
CA LEU A 638 -21.43 23.20 -8.40
C LEU A 638 -22.75 22.73 -9.04
N LEU A 639 -23.72 22.27 -8.23
CA LEU A 639 -25.04 21.88 -8.72
C LEU A 639 -25.77 23.05 -9.38
N ALA A 640 -25.67 24.26 -8.80
CA ALA A 640 -26.24 25.47 -9.39
C ALA A 640 -25.59 25.83 -10.73
N ALA A 641 -24.26 25.70 -10.83
CA ALA A 641 -23.52 25.94 -12.07
C ALA A 641 -23.91 24.93 -13.16
N VAL A 642 -23.98 23.65 -12.80
CA VAL A 642 -24.37 22.56 -13.70
C VAL A 642 -25.81 22.73 -14.20
N ALA A 643 -26.73 23.07 -13.31
CA ALA A 643 -28.13 23.34 -13.67
C ALA A 643 -28.29 24.54 -14.62
N ARG A 644 -27.31 25.44 -14.68
CA ARG A 644 -27.30 26.65 -15.51
C ARG A 644 -26.42 26.55 -16.76
N GLY A 645 -25.97 25.34 -17.11
CA GLY A 645 -25.34 25.05 -18.40
C GLY A 645 -23.86 24.72 -18.36
N VAL A 646 -23.21 24.67 -17.18
CA VAL A 646 -21.87 24.10 -17.05
C VAL A 646 -21.93 22.58 -17.21
N ARG A 647 -21.15 22.01 -18.12
CA ARG A 647 -21.34 20.61 -18.54
C ARG A 647 -20.80 19.58 -17.55
N SER A 648 -19.76 19.92 -16.80
CA SER A 648 -19.19 19.04 -15.78
C SER A 648 -18.60 19.81 -14.61
N ALA A 649 -18.77 19.26 -13.41
CA ALA A 649 -18.23 19.80 -12.17
C ALA A 649 -17.35 18.75 -11.48
N HIS A 650 -16.18 19.16 -11.00
CA HIS A 650 -15.19 18.29 -10.39
C HIS A 650 -14.80 18.81 -9.00
N ILE A 651 -14.61 17.91 -8.04
CA ILE A 651 -14.08 18.21 -6.71
C ILE A 651 -12.86 17.33 -6.50
N ILE A 652 -11.69 17.94 -6.32
CA ILE A 652 -10.41 17.22 -6.25
C ILE A 652 -9.58 17.62 -5.03
N ASP A 653 -8.71 16.71 -4.56
CA ASP A 653 -7.76 17.00 -3.49
C ASP A 653 -6.68 17.95 -3.98
N GLY A 654 -6.63 19.15 -3.41
CA GLY A 654 -5.56 20.13 -3.65
C GLY A 654 -4.30 19.91 -2.80
N ARG A 655 -4.26 18.87 -1.96
CA ARG A 655 -3.08 18.53 -1.12
C ARG A 655 -2.10 17.60 -1.82
N VAL A 656 -2.48 17.07 -2.98
CA VAL A 656 -1.66 16.17 -3.79
C VAL A 656 -1.19 16.93 -5.02
N ALA A 657 0.13 16.95 -5.24
CA ALA A 657 0.71 17.61 -6.39
C ALA A 657 0.22 16.99 -7.70
N HIS A 658 0.01 17.82 -8.73
CA HIS A 658 -0.42 17.41 -10.07
C HIS A 658 -1.80 16.72 -10.15
N ASN A 659 -2.62 16.78 -9.10
CA ASN A 659 -3.97 16.22 -9.12
C ASN A 659 -4.89 16.93 -10.13
N LEU A 660 -4.64 18.21 -10.43
CA LEU A 660 -5.40 18.93 -11.46
C LEU A 660 -5.13 18.36 -12.85
N LEU A 661 -3.89 17.98 -13.15
CA LEU A 661 -3.54 17.24 -14.37
C LEU A 661 -4.13 15.83 -14.32
N ALA A 662 -3.94 15.09 -13.23
CA ALA A 662 -4.42 13.71 -13.11
C ALA A 662 -5.94 13.63 -13.32
N GLU A 663 -6.72 14.57 -12.78
CA GLU A 663 -8.17 14.62 -12.97
C GLU A 663 -8.58 14.77 -14.43
N LEU A 664 -7.78 15.48 -15.24
CA LEU A 664 -8.10 15.74 -16.64
C LEU A 664 -7.49 14.69 -17.58
N PHE A 665 -6.43 13.99 -17.18
CA PHE A 665 -5.68 13.08 -18.05
C PHE A 665 -5.80 11.59 -17.68
N THR A 666 -6.80 11.20 -16.88
CA THR A 666 -7.05 9.81 -16.50
C THR A 666 -8.52 9.42 -16.70
N GLU A 667 -8.80 8.19 -17.11
CA GLU A 667 -10.16 7.74 -17.49
C GLU A 667 -11.19 7.74 -16.35
N THR A 668 -10.73 7.71 -15.10
CA THR A 668 -11.62 7.55 -13.92
C THR A 668 -11.65 8.78 -13.02
N GLY A 669 -10.82 9.80 -13.32
CA GLY A 669 -10.58 10.93 -12.44
C GLY A 669 -9.94 10.52 -11.09
N VAL A 670 -9.45 11.50 -10.34
CA VAL A 670 -8.88 11.31 -9.00
C VAL A 670 -9.78 11.85 -7.88
N GLY A 671 -10.86 12.56 -8.24
CA GLY A 671 -11.83 13.12 -7.31
C GLY A 671 -13.27 12.73 -7.61
N THR A 672 -14.21 13.60 -7.23
CA THR A 672 -15.64 13.43 -7.51
C THR A 672 -16.05 14.21 -8.75
N TRP A 673 -16.57 13.51 -9.75
CA TRP A 673 -17.13 14.07 -10.97
C TRP A 673 -18.67 14.08 -10.95
N ILE A 674 -19.26 15.27 -11.10
CA ILE A 674 -20.71 15.49 -11.21
C ILE A 674 -21.08 15.73 -12.69
N ARG A 675 -21.87 14.83 -13.27
CA ARG A 675 -22.25 14.82 -14.69
C ARG A 675 -23.57 15.53 -14.95
N ALA A 676 -23.59 16.58 -15.79
CA ALA A 676 -24.80 17.37 -16.05
C ALA A 676 -25.97 16.59 -16.68
N ARG A 677 -25.70 15.50 -17.42
CA ARG A 677 -26.68 14.60 -18.03
C ARG A 677 -26.10 13.18 -18.16
N GLU A 678 -26.97 12.17 -18.34
CA GLU A 678 -26.53 10.86 -18.85
C GLU A 678 -25.96 11.07 -20.26
N LEU A 679 -24.68 10.72 -20.42
CA LEU A 679 -23.96 10.70 -21.69
C LEU A 679 -24.10 9.29 -22.28
N SER A 680 -24.15 9.16 -23.61
CA SER A 680 -24.05 7.82 -24.25
C SER A 680 -22.69 7.16 -23.90
N GLU A 681 -22.54 5.85 -24.13
CA GLU A 681 -21.25 5.17 -23.94
C GLU A 681 -20.13 5.83 -24.77
N ASP A 682 -20.46 6.28 -25.99
CA ASP A 682 -19.54 7.03 -26.86
C ASP A 682 -19.17 8.41 -26.27
N GLU A 683 -20.15 9.12 -25.70
CA GLU A 683 -19.94 10.38 -24.98
C GLU A 683 -19.31 10.18 -23.59
N THR A 684 -19.25 8.97 -23.07
CA THR A 684 -18.53 8.68 -21.82
C THR A 684 -17.06 8.41 -22.14
N ALA A 685 -16.79 7.64 -23.19
CA ALA A 685 -15.45 7.36 -23.68
C ALA A 685 -14.74 8.60 -24.28
N GLU A 686 -15.48 9.59 -24.78
CA GLU A 686 -14.91 10.83 -25.32
C GLU A 686 -14.67 11.92 -24.25
N TRP A 687 -15.23 11.78 -23.03
CA TRP A 687 -15.30 12.87 -22.04
C TRP A 687 -14.89 12.51 -20.61
N GLY A 688 -14.87 11.21 -20.27
CA GLY A 688 -14.31 10.68 -19.02
C GLY A 688 -12.81 10.84 -18.94
#